data_AF-A0A9D4J0Q2-F1
#
_entry.id   AF-A0A9D4J0Q2-F1
#
_cell.length_a   1.000
_cell.length_b   1.000
_cell.length_c   1.000
_cell.angle_alpha   90.00
_cell.angle_beta   90.00
_cell.angle_gamma   90.00
#
_symmetry.space_group_name_H-M   'P 1'
#
loop_
_entity.id
_entity.type
_entity.pdbx_description
1 polymer ?
#
loop_
_entity_poly.entity_id
_entity_poly.type
_entity_poly.pdbx_seq_one_letter_code
_entity_poly.pdbx_strand_id
1 'polypeptide(L)'
;MNFQKLNMFRTNVESGHELDHLEWDSLERDTLESEQSEWDPPSDGTNNMEHGSLVGLLLDVSGSMKKNAVGSVQEDGEWIRSLFQVIDDIIKHDCQTNNQIFTIGFGCKSSDGTFDILKSIENARKQREKMDNNTSKANIHIVEEIFDVLKNCGAKYIRKWTTAEIAQQFLTQGEAMFALKELHKDKALATRVVHECLPEACRQIVRDDHVFKVINFVFGGVTTSVVSTFRQAKPSEVQSAIESGIAYIRTNANIGLLSFNMFNAVKSIQNAATTLRGTLRNDELTNGRIKELFEIVKPFIYGNTPIESALQSASQIFRHAQSNVEKVMIVVSDGEWNDALSFAGMFENVTVVCCFVSRSSKITPRHLFDTAESYWDIGAKNLFKLSSVVPSQLLPRAMILHNGWSFDIEKNRTKLFAHVNNPELMREICRIGKNIACNQDCLSDLLVTISLDIYINQSNSELTARQQVLGTCYANASATAIHLSLKRILGRDGGYPEFEILRDELIREYGSEGANTFNVLKTVCSRYRLRCSEINVNGVYRAIVAKRIVVAKFHLTDREWDVFGAFYRSQPEGILSKLHLDIRQRSSGERQSGHAVVVTSYTKNCLILMNSWGDRWADKGFFRVERADVLGLEFMDVYWTNEDLSRSEKRYFKEHGSEIASQLVAKLRGLQQQTYTCPLCNITSQVSTFTGTLSRAECPQCQEVFACSEAGNILAMNIYLTSIATPLPDDRTDLLSDEHHGVVIYERLQQ
;
A
#
# COMPACT_ATOMS: atom_id res chain seq x y z
N MET A 1 17.81 -42.18 20.43
CA MET A 1 18.21 -42.48 19.04
C MET A 1 18.45 -41.15 18.33
N ASN A 2 19.61 -40.86 17.75
CA ASN A 2 20.96 -41.30 18.11
C ASN A 2 21.95 -40.20 17.70
N PHE A 3 22.65 -39.60 18.66
CA PHE A 3 23.85 -38.80 18.41
C PHE A 3 25.03 -39.78 18.34
N GLN A 4 25.85 -39.78 17.27
CA GLN A 4 27.30 -40.04 17.37
C GLN A 4 28.06 -40.03 16.03
N LYS A 5 29.32 -39.55 16.12
CA LYS A 5 30.50 -39.76 15.24
C LYS A 5 30.57 -39.01 13.90
N LEU A 6 31.77 -38.60 13.45
CA LEU A 6 32.95 -38.03 14.17
C LEU A 6 33.90 -37.42 13.12
N ASN A 7 34.77 -36.50 13.52
CA ASN A 7 35.94 -36.05 12.74
C ASN A 7 36.80 -37.22 12.23
N MET A 8 37.47 -37.08 11.07
CA MET A 8 38.90 -37.43 10.90
C MET A 8 39.53 -36.93 9.57
N PHE A 9 40.64 -36.20 9.73
CA PHE A 9 41.84 -36.10 8.87
C PHE A 9 41.84 -35.51 7.44
N ARG A 10 42.51 -34.33 7.35
CA ARG A 10 43.45 -33.95 6.28
C ARG A 10 44.55 -35.01 6.09
N THR A 11 45.02 -35.28 4.88
CA THR A 11 46.34 -34.81 4.33
C THR A 11 46.78 -35.55 3.05
N ASN A 12 47.30 -34.76 2.09
CA ASN A 12 48.50 -34.99 1.27
C ASN A 12 48.58 -36.02 0.10
N VAL A 13 49.06 -35.46 -1.02
CA VAL A 13 50.17 -35.93 -1.89
C VAL A 13 49.86 -36.74 -3.18
N GLU A 14 49.88 -35.98 -4.29
CA GLU A 14 50.68 -36.15 -5.54
C GLU A 14 50.55 -37.38 -6.47
N SER A 15 51.00 -37.13 -7.71
CA SER A 15 51.08 -38.00 -8.90
C SER A 15 49.73 -38.35 -9.57
N GLY A 16 49.60 -38.32 -10.90
CA GLY A 16 50.57 -38.00 -11.96
C GLY A 16 50.32 -38.84 -13.22
N HIS A 17 50.67 -38.32 -14.41
CA HIS A 17 50.46 -38.92 -15.75
C HIS A 17 49.00 -38.87 -16.26
N GLU A 18 48.69 -38.26 -17.43
CA GLU A 18 49.07 -38.62 -18.83
C GLU A 18 48.36 -39.92 -19.28
N LEU A 19 47.82 -40.06 -20.51
CA LEU A 19 47.82 -39.21 -21.72
C LEU A 19 46.68 -39.65 -22.69
N ASP A 20 46.63 -39.01 -23.86
CA ASP A 20 46.08 -39.49 -25.15
C ASP A 20 44.55 -39.56 -25.42
N HIS A 21 44.10 -38.52 -26.15
CA HIS A 21 43.63 -38.60 -27.54
C HIS A 21 42.85 -39.83 -28.04
N LEU A 22 41.67 -39.58 -28.62
CA LEU A 22 41.42 -39.91 -30.04
C LEU A 22 40.24 -39.09 -30.62
N GLU A 23 40.18 -39.00 -31.94
CA GLU A 23 39.66 -37.87 -32.73
C GLU A 23 38.74 -38.37 -33.87
N TRP A 24 37.80 -37.52 -34.36
CA TRP A 24 36.94 -37.71 -35.56
C TRP A 24 35.92 -38.89 -35.53
N ASP A 25 34.77 -38.89 -36.22
CA ASP A 25 34.31 -38.05 -37.35
C ASP A 25 32.75 -37.94 -37.47
N SER A 26 32.29 -37.11 -38.42
CA SER A 26 30.92 -36.62 -38.70
C SER A 26 29.72 -37.60 -38.82
N LEU A 27 28.49 -37.08 -38.58
CA LEU A 27 27.42 -37.02 -39.60
C LEU A 27 26.24 -36.09 -39.23
N GLU A 28 25.57 -35.50 -40.23
CA GLU A 28 24.43 -34.56 -40.07
C GLU A 28 23.07 -35.24 -39.80
N ARG A 29 22.22 -34.60 -38.97
CA ARG A 29 20.79 -34.31 -39.28
C ARG A 29 20.08 -33.45 -38.24
N ASP A 30 19.12 -32.65 -38.72
CA ASP A 30 18.25 -31.79 -37.90
C ASP A 30 17.37 -32.57 -36.90
N THR A 31 17.15 -32.01 -35.72
CA THR A 31 15.83 -31.99 -35.06
C THR A 31 15.78 -30.94 -33.94
N LEU A 32 14.60 -30.34 -33.74
CA LEU A 32 14.34 -29.49 -32.57
C LEU A 32 14.17 -30.37 -31.32
N GLU A 33 14.76 -29.99 -30.18
CA GLU A 33 14.09 -29.98 -28.87
C GLU A 33 14.97 -29.44 -27.71
N SER A 34 14.33 -28.71 -26.80
CA SER A 34 14.69 -28.40 -25.39
C SER A 34 16.17 -28.30 -24.97
N GLU A 35 16.68 -27.08 -24.78
CA GLU A 35 17.75 -26.82 -23.82
C GLU A 35 17.18 -26.70 -22.39
N GLN A 36 17.28 -27.80 -21.62
CA GLN A 36 17.39 -27.70 -20.17
C GLN A 36 18.83 -27.30 -19.85
N SER A 37 19.05 -26.04 -19.47
CA SER A 37 20.34 -25.58 -18.97
C SER A 37 20.41 -25.77 -17.45
N GLU A 38 21.46 -26.47 -17.00
CA GLU A 38 21.67 -26.88 -15.62
C GLU A 38 21.92 -25.69 -14.69
N TRP A 39 21.43 -25.79 -13.44
CA TRP A 39 21.55 -24.75 -12.43
C TRP A 39 22.72 -25.07 -11.50
N ASP A 40 23.92 -24.58 -11.83
CA ASP A 40 25.07 -24.64 -10.93
C ASP A 40 24.81 -23.80 -9.67
N PRO A 41 24.87 -24.37 -8.45
CA PRO A 41 24.63 -23.62 -7.23
C PRO A 41 25.84 -22.74 -6.87
N PRO A 42 25.68 -21.43 -6.62
CA PRO A 42 26.76 -20.58 -6.15
C PRO A 42 27.30 -21.06 -4.80
N SER A 43 28.62 -21.16 -4.70
CA SER A 43 29.33 -21.56 -3.49
C SER A 43 29.09 -20.61 -2.32
N ASP A 44 28.63 -21.18 -1.19
CA ASP A 44 28.62 -20.67 0.19
C ASP A 44 29.01 -19.19 0.39
N GLY A 45 28.10 -18.30 -0.03
CA GLY A 45 28.15 -16.86 0.17
C GLY A 45 27.00 -16.42 1.07
N THR A 46 27.28 -15.57 2.06
CA THR A 46 26.31 -15.15 3.08
C THR A 46 24.98 -14.66 2.49
N ASN A 47 23.89 -15.39 2.75
CA ASN A 47 22.53 -15.05 2.32
C ASN A 47 22.07 -13.68 2.88
N ASN A 48 22.31 -12.60 2.14
CA ASN A 48 21.55 -11.37 2.26
C ASN A 48 20.18 -11.61 1.61
N MET A 49 19.16 -11.91 2.43
CA MET A 49 17.77 -11.93 1.95
C MET A 49 17.36 -10.50 1.59
N GLU A 50 17.25 -10.22 0.29
CA GLU A 50 16.64 -8.98 -0.18
C GLU A 50 15.14 -8.99 0.16
N HIS A 51 14.72 -8.08 1.04
CA HIS A 51 13.32 -7.85 1.34
C HIS A 51 12.68 -6.96 0.28
N GLY A 52 11.48 -7.32 -0.17
CA GLY A 52 10.65 -6.50 -1.06
C GLY A 52 9.16 -6.66 -0.76
N SER A 53 8.32 -5.91 -1.47
CA SER A 53 6.87 -5.93 -1.33
C SER A 53 6.13 -6.10 -2.66
N LEU A 54 4.93 -6.67 -2.61
CA LEU A 54 4.02 -6.85 -3.72
C LEU A 54 2.68 -6.15 -3.41
N VAL A 55 2.35 -5.13 -4.20
CA VAL A 55 1.12 -4.34 -4.05
C VAL A 55 0.12 -4.69 -5.17
N GLY A 56 -1.05 -5.19 -4.79
CA GLY A 56 -2.17 -5.43 -5.70
C GLY A 56 -3.23 -4.35 -5.59
N LEU A 57 -3.57 -3.70 -6.70
CA LEU A 57 -4.62 -2.68 -6.77
C LEU A 57 -5.85 -3.23 -7.49
N LEU A 58 -6.97 -3.37 -6.79
CA LEU A 58 -8.25 -3.79 -7.33
C LEU A 58 -9.17 -2.57 -7.41
N LEU A 59 -9.44 -2.12 -8.63
CA LEU A 59 -10.11 -0.86 -8.90
C LEU A 59 -11.45 -1.13 -9.61
N ASP A 60 -12.53 -0.79 -8.93
CA ASP A 60 -13.89 -0.93 -9.42
C ASP A 60 -14.21 0.15 -10.45
N VAL A 61 -14.37 -0.22 -11.72
CA VAL A 61 -14.75 0.65 -12.84
C VAL A 61 -16.18 0.42 -13.32
N SER A 62 -17.03 -0.19 -12.49
CA SER A 62 -18.41 -0.59 -12.85
C SER A 62 -19.40 0.57 -13.02
N GLY A 63 -20.58 0.26 -13.52
CA GLY A 63 -21.66 1.23 -13.72
C GLY A 63 -22.17 1.90 -12.43
N SER A 64 -22.03 1.26 -11.26
CA SER A 64 -22.38 1.86 -9.96
C SER A 64 -21.41 2.99 -9.62
N MET A 65 -20.11 2.75 -9.80
CA MET A 65 -19.03 3.72 -9.57
C MET A 65 -19.18 5.01 -10.39
N LYS A 66 -19.81 4.96 -11.58
CA LYS A 66 -20.18 6.20 -12.32
C LYS A 66 -21.03 7.16 -11.48
N LYS A 67 -21.94 6.63 -10.66
CA LYS A 67 -22.83 7.40 -9.78
C LYS A 67 -22.20 7.75 -8.44
N ASN A 68 -21.08 7.12 -8.08
CA ASN A 68 -20.30 7.45 -6.88
C ASN A 68 -19.07 8.32 -7.18
N ALA A 69 -18.85 8.67 -8.45
CA ALA A 69 -17.78 9.54 -8.91
C ALA A 69 -17.67 10.83 -8.11
N VAL A 70 -16.44 11.15 -7.70
CA VAL A 70 -16.14 12.00 -6.55
C VAL A 70 -15.63 13.37 -6.99
N GLY A 71 -16.40 14.43 -6.71
CA GLY A 71 -16.06 15.81 -7.05
C GLY A 71 -17.24 16.77 -6.92
N SER A 72 -16.97 18.07 -6.92
CA SER A 72 -17.99 19.13 -6.89
C SER A 72 -18.47 19.55 -8.29
N VAL A 73 -17.88 18.99 -9.35
CA VAL A 73 -18.14 19.31 -10.75
C VAL A 73 -18.71 18.07 -11.45
N GLN A 74 -19.70 18.26 -12.32
CA GLN A 74 -20.35 17.17 -13.06
C GLN A 74 -19.52 16.67 -14.26
N GLU A 75 -18.20 16.52 -14.12
CA GLU A 75 -17.37 15.94 -15.18
C GLU A 75 -17.39 14.41 -15.15
N ASP A 76 -17.84 13.81 -16.27
CA ASP A 76 -17.86 12.36 -16.46
C ASP A 76 -16.43 11.79 -16.35
N GLY A 77 -16.18 11.02 -15.26
CA GLY A 77 -14.93 10.28 -15.06
C GLY A 77 -13.87 10.92 -14.15
N GLU A 78 -14.19 12.00 -13.41
CA GLU A 78 -13.25 12.64 -12.46
C GLU A 78 -12.59 11.64 -11.50
N TRP A 79 -13.36 10.69 -10.97
CA TRP A 79 -12.86 9.67 -10.05
C TRP A 79 -11.82 8.70 -10.68
N ILE A 80 -11.92 8.40 -11.98
CA ILE A 80 -10.93 7.57 -12.71
C ILE A 80 -9.63 8.34 -12.89
N ARG A 81 -9.73 9.66 -13.10
CA ARG A 81 -8.54 10.53 -13.13
C ARG A 81 -7.80 10.48 -11.79
N SER A 82 -8.54 10.45 -10.68
CA SER A 82 -7.98 10.25 -9.34
C SER A 82 -7.40 8.85 -9.11
N LEU A 83 -7.94 7.79 -9.73
CA LEU A 83 -7.33 6.45 -9.66
C LEU A 83 -5.89 6.44 -10.22
N PHE A 84 -5.65 7.09 -11.36
CA PHE A 84 -4.29 7.16 -11.92
C PHE A 84 -3.33 7.92 -11.00
N GLN A 85 -3.82 8.94 -10.28
CA GLN A 85 -3.03 9.62 -9.25
C GLN A 85 -2.71 8.67 -8.08
N VAL A 86 -3.68 7.90 -7.57
CA VAL A 86 -3.43 6.90 -6.52
C VAL A 86 -2.41 5.84 -6.96
N ILE A 87 -2.49 5.34 -8.20
CA ILE A 87 -1.47 4.42 -8.74
C ILE A 87 -0.09 5.12 -8.79
N ASP A 88 -0.03 6.37 -9.25
CA ASP A 88 1.22 7.15 -9.32
C ASP A 88 1.82 7.42 -7.93
N ASP A 89 1.01 7.73 -6.92
CA ASP A 89 1.49 8.05 -5.58
C ASP A 89 2.00 6.80 -4.84
N ILE A 90 1.32 5.66 -4.99
CA ILE A 90 1.80 4.36 -4.50
C ILE A 90 3.16 4.01 -5.13
N ILE A 91 3.37 4.36 -6.40
CA ILE A 91 4.63 4.22 -7.14
C ILE A 91 5.68 5.25 -6.69
N LYS A 92 5.33 6.53 -6.52
CA LYS A 92 6.25 7.64 -6.14
C LYS A 92 6.95 7.38 -4.81
N HIS A 93 6.21 6.90 -3.82
CA HIS A 93 6.73 6.68 -2.48
C HIS A 93 7.52 5.38 -2.34
N ASP A 94 7.62 4.56 -3.39
CA ASP A 94 8.38 3.32 -3.34
C ASP A 94 9.78 3.46 -3.95
N CYS A 95 10.78 3.20 -3.14
CA CYS A 95 12.19 3.44 -3.49
C CYS A 95 12.99 2.15 -3.73
N GLN A 96 12.39 0.97 -3.54
CA GLN A 96 13.12 -0.29 -3.71
C GLN A 96 13.01 -0.83 -5.14
N THR A 97 14.12 -1.27 -5.71
CA THR A 97 14.15 -1.91 -7.05
C THR A 97 13.34 -3.19 -7.12
N ASN A 98 13.20 -3.87 -5.98
CA ASN A 98 12.61 -5.20 -5.88
C ASN A 98 11.10 -5.17 -5.63
N ASN A 99 10.51 -3.99 -5.44
CA ASN A 99 9.09 -3.85 -5.19
C ASN A 99 8.28 -3.96 -6.47
N GLN A 100 7.15 -4.65 -6.34
CA GLN A 100 6.32 -5.13 -7.43
C GLN A 100 4.88 -4.66 -7.27
N ILE A 101 4.20 -4.46 -8.40
CA ILE A 101 2.83 -3.97 -8.43
C ILE A 101 2.02 -4.67 -9.53
N PHE A 102 0.74 -4.91 -9.28
CA PHE A 102 -0.23 -5.32 -10.30
C PHE A 102 -1.54 -4.56 -10.15
N THR A 103 -2.25 -4.33 -11.26
CA THR A 103 -3.49 -3.55 -11.30
C THR A 103 -4.60 -4.32 -11.98
N ILE A 104 -5.69 -4.61 -11.26
CA ILE A 104 -6.90 -5.24 -11.79
C ILE A 104 -8.02 -4.20 -11.84
N GLY A 105 -8.45 -3.82 -13.03
CA GLY A 105 -9.72 -3.14 -13.23
C GLY A 105 -10.83 -4.18 -13.29
N PHE A 106 -11.82 -4.11 -12.40
CA PHE A 106 -13.03 -4.95 -12.44
C PHE A 106 -14.26 -4.08 -12.59
N GLY A 107 -15.38 -4.60 -13.10
CA GLY A 107 -16.50 -3.74 -13.50
C GLY A 107 -16.50 -3.36 -14.98
N CYS A 108 -15.68 -4.00 -15.81
CA CYS A 108 -15.50 -3.60 -17.21
C CYS A 108 -16.44 -4.32 -18.18
N LYS A 109 -16.52 -3.82 -19.42
CA LYS A 109 -17.35 -4.37 -20.52
C LYS A 109 -16.72 -5.56 -21.24
N SER A 110 -15.70 -6.22 -20.67
CA SER A 110 -15.13 -7.46 -21.20
C SER A 110 -16.07 -8.65 -20.93
N SER A 111 -15.83 -9.77 -21.61
CA SER A 111 -16.50 -11.05 -21.32
C SER A 111 -16.29 -11.50 -19.87
N ASP A 112 -15.13 -11.17 -19.31
CA ASP A 112 -14.64 -11.70 -18.03
C ASP A 112 -14.85 -10.68 -16.89
N GLY A 113 -15.41 -9.51 -17.22
CA GLY A 113 -15.64 -8.35 -16.34
C GLY A 113 -14.39 -7.71 -15.72
N THR A 114 -13.20 -8.22 -16.02
CA THR A 114 -11.90 -7.77 -15.50
C THR A 114 -10.91 -7.46 -16.64
N PHE A 115 -9.86 -6.68 -16.33
CA PHE A 115 -8.71 -6.41 -17.21
C PHE A 115 -7.50 -5.88 -16.42
N ASP A 116 -6.30 -5.96 -17.00
CA ASP A 116 -5.08 -5.37 -16.44
C ASP A 116 -4.91 -3.92 -16.94
N ILE A 117 -5.02 -2.94 -16.03
CA ILE A 117 -4.97 -1.51 -16.38
C ILE A 117 -3.61 -1.11 -16.96
N LEU A 118 -2.50 -1.46 -16.30
CA LEU A 118 -1.16 -1.13 -16.76
C LEU A 118 -0.83 -1.83 -18.09
N LYS A 119 -1.22 -3.10 -18.26
CA LYS A 119 -1.00 -3.80 -19.54
C LYS A 119 -1.85 -3.23 -20.67
N SER A 120 -3.09 -2.84 -20.41
CA SER A 120 -3.93 -2.15 -21.40
C SER A 120 -3.32 -0.81 -21.84
N ILE A 121 -2.75 -0.03 -20.92
CA ILE A 121 -2.03 1.22 -21.24
C ILE A 121 -0.78 0.94 -22.09
N GLU A 122 0.05 -0.04 -21.69
CA GLU A 122 1.26 -0.44 -22.43
C GLU A 122 0.94 -0.85 -23.87
N ASN A 123 -0.12 -1.65 -24.06
CA ASN A 123 -0.54 -2.13 -25.38
C ASN A 123 -1.14 -1.02 -26.24
N ALA A 124 -1.99 -0.15 -25.67
CA ALA A 124 -2.56 0.99 -26.38
C ALA A 124 -1.44 1.93 -26.90
N ARG A 125 -0.42 2.17 -26.07
CA ARG A 125 0.79 2.92 -26.47
C ARG A 125 1.54 2.23 -27.61
N LYS A 126 1.86 0.93 -27.49
CA LYS A 126 2.56 0.17 -28.55
C LYS A 126 1.79 0.13 -29.87
N GLN A 127 0.46 0.20 -29.84
CA GLN A 127 -0.35 0.33 -31.07
C GLN A 127 -0.31 1.74 -31.66
N ARG A 128 -0.34 2.80 -30.85
CA ARG A 128 -0.12 4.18 -31.32
C ARG A 128 1.27 4.36 -31.92
N GLU A 129 2.33 3.94 -31.24
CA GLU A 129 3.70 4.03 -31.75
C GLU A 129 3.89 3.30 -33.09
N LYS A 130 3.23 2.15 -33.31
CA LYS A 130 3.24 1.46 -34.61
C LYS A 130 2.47 2.20 -35.71
N MET A 131 1.44 2.95 -35.34
CA MET A 131 0.65 3.78 -36.25
C MET A 131 1.45 5.04 -36.64
N ASP A 132 1.97 5.75 -35.64
CA ASP A 132 2.66 7.03 -35.78
C ASP A 132 4.04 6.90 -36.44
N ASN A 133 4.76 5.78 -36.22
CA ASN A 133 6.04 5.51 -36.89
C ASN A 133 5.89 5.15 -38.38
N ASN A 134 4.67 4.93 -38.89
CA ASN A 134 4.44 4.53 -40.28
C ASN A 134 3.58 5.57 -41.03
N THR A 135 4.08 6.81 -41.05
CA THR A 135 3.53 7.97 -41.79
C THR A 135 3.61 7.84 -43.32
N SER A 136 4.21 6.77 -43.84
CA SER A 136 4.23 6.50 -45.27
C SER A 136 2.80 6.41 -45.83
N LYS A 137 2.61 6.76 -47.11
CA LYS A 137 1.29 6.65 -47.76
C LYS A 137 0.80 5.21 -47.70
N ALA A 138 -0.46 4.99 -47.29
CA ALA A 138 -1.00 3.63 -47.15
C ALA A 138 -0.82 2.77 -48.41
N ASN A 139 -0.63 1.47 -48.26
CA ASN A 139 -0.61 0.54 -49.38
C ASN A 139 -2.03 0.38 -49.92
N ILE A 140 -2.21 0.56 -51.23
CA ILE A 140 -3.51 0.50 -51.88
C ILE A 140 -4.23 -0.84 -51.68
N HIS A 141 -3.48 -1.95 -51.56
CA HIS A 141 -4.05 -3.27 -51.26
C HIS A 141 -4.72 -3.32 -49.89
N ILE A 142 -4.19 -2.63 -48.88
CA ILE A 142 -4.76 -2.56 -47.53
C ILE A 142 -6.04 -1.71 -47.55
N VAL A 143 -6.05 -0.63 -48.34
CA VAL A 143 -7.25 0.21 -48.54
C VAL A 143 -8.37 -0.56 -49.24
N GLU A 144 -8.03 -1.36 -50.26
CA GLU A 144 -8.99 -2.27 -50.91
C GLU A 144 -9.53 -3.35 -49.96
N GLU A 145 -8.68 -3.91 -49.09
CA GLU A 145 -9.10 -4.89 -48.08
C GLU A 145 -10.07 -4.27 -47.05
N ILE A 146 -9.80 -3.04 -46.58
CA ILE A 146 -10.74 -2.26 -45.76
C ILE A 146 -12.08 -2.07 -46.49
N PHE A 147 -12.04 -1.76 -47.79
CA PHE A 147 -13.25 -1.60 -48.59
C PHE A 147 -14.05 -2.90 -48.71
N ASP A 148 -13.41 -4.06 -48.73
CA ASP A 148 -14.12 -5.35 -48.68
C ASP A 148 -14.75 -5.62 -47.31
N VAL A 149 -14.06 -5.34 -46.21
CA VAL A 149 -14.65 -5.46 -44.86
C VAL A 149 -15.88 -4.56 -44.71
N LEU A 150 -15.77 -3.29 -45.08
CA LEU A 150 -16.87 -2.33 -44.99
C LEU A 150 -18.03 -2.69 -45.93
N LYS A 151 -17.75 -3.15 -47.15
CA LYS A 151 -18.75 -3.64 -48.11
C LYS A 151 -19.51 -4.85 -47.57
N ASN A 152 -18.80 -5.81 -46.96
CA ASN A 152 -19.38 -6.98 -46.31
C ASN A 152 -20.18 -6.64 -45.05
N CYS A 153 -19.95 -5.47 -44.45
CA CYS A 153 -20.68 -4.95 -43.29
C CYS A 153 -21.80 -3.95 -43.64
N GLY A 154 -22.04 -3.68 -44.93
CA GLY A 154 -23.21 -2.91 -45.41
C GLY A 154 -22.90 -1.82 -46.45
N ALA A 155 -21.64 -1.41 -46.61
CA ALA A 155 -21.25 -0.33 -47.53
C ALA A 155 -21.14 -0.79 -49.00
N LYS A 156 -22.24 -1.34 -49.54
CA LYS A 156 -22.32 -1.99 -50.87
C LYS A 156 -21.79 -1.13 -52.03
N TYR A 157 -21.82 0.20 -51.89
CA TYR A 157 -21.47 1.15 -52.94
C TYR A 157 -20.22 1.99 -52.63
N ILE A 158 -19.43 1.64 -51.60
CA ILE A 158 -18.21 2.39 -51.21
C ILE A 158 -17.26 2.63 -52.39
N ARG A 159 -17.04 1.61 -53.23
CA ARG A 159 -16.21 1.66 -54.46
C ARG A 159 -16.82 2.45 -55.64
N LYS A 160 -18.10 2.82 -55.57
CA LYS A 160 -18.72 3.77 -56.50
C LYS A 160 -18.64 5.20 -55.97
N TRP A 161 -18.61 5.36 -54.65
CA TRP A 161 -18.51 6.65 -53.97
C TRP A 161 -17.08 7.20 -53.98
N THR A 162 -16.07 6.36 -53.74
CA THR A 162 -14.66 6.73 -53.85
C THR A 162 -13.82 5.56 -54.36
N THR A 163 -12.61 5.83 -54.84
CA THR A 163 -11.63 4.80 -55.24
C THR A 163 -10.56 4.64 -54.16
N ALA A 164 -9.85 3.51 -54.16
CA ALA A 164 -8.78 3.29 -53.19
C ALA A 164 -7.65 4.31 -53.36
N GLU A 165 -7.33 4.74 -54.59
CA GLU A 165 -6.31 5.78 -54.87
C GLU A 165 -6.63 7.14 -54.23
N ILE A 166 -7.92 7.49 -54.11
CA ILE A 166 -8.36 8.74 -53.47
C ILE A 166 -8.33 8.57 -51.95
N ALA A 167 -8.84 7.46 -51.40
CA ALA A 167 -8.79 7.20 -49.97
C ALA A 167 -7.35 7.07 -49.43
N GLN A 168 -6.45 6.47 -50.21
CA GLN A 168 -5.02 6.32 -49.91
C GLN A 168 -4.29 7.68 -49.77
N GLN A 169 -4.84 8.80 -50.26
CA GLN A 169 -4.25 10.13 -50.07
C GLN A 169 -4.45 10.68 -48.65
N PHE A 170 -5.43 10.16 -47.91
CA PHE A 170 -5.82 10.63 -46.58
C PHE A 170 -5.59 9.56 -45.49
N LEU A 171 -4.87 8.48 -45.81
CA LEU A 171 -4.50 7.41 -44.88
C LEU A 171 -2.99 7.21 -44.86
N THR A 172 -2.41 7.28 -43.66
CA THR A 172 -1.09 6.70 -43.41
C THR A 172 -1.15 5.17 -43.43
N GLN A 173 -0.04 4.53 -43.74
CA GLN A 173 0.12 3.07 -43.69
C GLN A 173 -0.17 2.53 -42.29
N GLY A 174 0.23 3.27 -41.25
CA GLY A 174 -0.13 2.97 -39.86
C GLY A 174 -1.65 2.95 -39.64
N GLU A 175 -2.36 4.00 -40.07
CA GLU A 175 -3.82 4.10 -39.88
C GLU A 175 -4.60 3.07 -40.70
N ALA A 176 -4.17 2.78 -41.93
CA ALA A 176 -4.79 1.75 -42.75
C ALA A 176 -4.62 0.34 -42.13
N MET A 177 -3.41 -0.02 -41.71
CA MET A 177 -3.17 -1.30 -41.01
C MET A 177 -3.95 -1.41 -39.71
N PHE A 178 -4.04 -0.31 -38.94
CA PHE A 178 -4.80 -0.25 -37.70
C PHE A 178 -6.31 -0.43 -37.95
N ALA A 179 -6.89 0.32 -38.89
CA ALA A 179 -8.31 0.24 -39.23
C ALA A 179 -8.67 -1.17 -39.73
N LEU A 180 -7.90 -1.73 -40.66
CA LEU A 180 -8.13 -3.08 -41.18
C LEU A 180 -8.16 -4.12 -40.06
N LYS A 181 -7.18 -4.09 -39.16
CA LYS A 181 -7.07 -5.02 -38.04
C LYS A 181 -8.27 -4.98 -37.10
N GLU A 182 -8.70 -3.79 -36.67
CA GLU A 182 -9.82 -3.67 -35.72
C GLU A 182 -11.18 -3.93 -36.40
N LEU A 183 -11.34 -3.55 -37.68
CA LEU A 183 -12.55 -3.86 -38.47
C LEU A 183 -12.69 -5.37 -38.76
N HIS A 184 -11.58 -6.10 -38.94
CA HIS A 184 -11.59 -7.57 -39.02
C HIS A 184 -11.90 -8.22 -37.67
N LYS A 185 -11.41 -7.65 -36.56
CA LYS A 185 -11.59 -8.20 -35.20
C LYS A 185 -13.02 -8.07 -34.68
N ASP A 186 -13.68 -6.92 -34.90
CA ASP A 186 -15.06 -6.67 -34.46
C ASP A 186 -15.97 -6.31 -35.65
N LYS A 187 -16.73 -7.29 -36.13
CA LYS A 187 -17.73 -7.10 -37.19
C LYS A 187 -18.84 -6.14 -36.78
N ALA A 188 -19.21 -6.06 -35.51
CA ALA A 188 -20.22 -5.12 -35.03
C ALA A 188 -19.67 -3.69 -35.03
N LEU A 189 -18.40 -3.48 -34.70
CA LEU A 189 -17.70 -2.20 -34.91
C LEU A 189 -17.69 -1.83 -36.40
N ALA A 190 -17.36 -2.76 -37.29
CA ALA A 190 -17.36 -2.49 -38.73
C ALA A 190 -18.75 -2.09 -39.25
N THR A 191 -19.82 -2.75 -38.81
CA THR A 191 -21.19 -2.31 -39.10
C THR A 191 -21.50 -0.93 -38.51
N ARG A 192 -21.09 -0.63 -37.27
CA ARG A 192 -21.27 0.72 -36.68
C ARG A 192 -20.55 1.79 -37.49
N VAL A 193 -19.30 1.59 -37.90
CA VAL A 193 -18.55 2.51 -38.77
C VAL A 193 -19.27 2.76 -40.10
N VAL A 194 -19.86 1.71 -40.70
CA VAL A 194 -20.66 1.83 -41.93
C VAL A 194 -21.93 2.67 -41.75
N HIS A 195 -22.53 2.71 -40.55
CA HIS A 195 -23.75 3.48 -40.28
C HIS A 195 -23.49 4.89 -39.74
N GLU A 196 -22.54 5.05 -38.82
CA GLU A 196 -22.26 6.29 -38.08
C GLU A 196 -21.27 7.21 -38.81
N CYS A 197 -20.31 6.66 -39.57
CA CYS A 197 -19.21 7.44 -40.16
C CYS A 197 -19.32 7.63 -41.68
N LEU A 198 -19.85 6.63 -42.40
CA LEU A 198 -19.99 6.71 -43.86
C LEU A 198 -21.30 7.42 -44.26
N PRO A 199 -21.33 8.14 -45.40
CA PRO A 199 -22.56 8.74 -45.92
C PRO A 199 -23.51 7.69 -46.51
N GLU A 200 -24.80 8.03 -46.60
CA GLU A 200 -25.85 7.11 -47.10
C GLU A 200 -25.56 6.58 -48.52
N ALA A 201 -24.87 7.36 -49.36
CA ALA A 201 -24.42 6.95 -50.69
C ALA A 201 -23.52 5.69 -50.69
N CYS A 202 -22.84 5.36 -49.58
CA CYS A 202 -22.09 4.12 -49.45
C CYS A 202 -23.00 2.90 -49.20
N ARG A 203 -24.16 3.11 -48.57
CA ARG A 203 -25.13 2.06 -48.16
C ARG A 203 -26.18 1.81 -49.23
N GLN A 204 -26.71 2.88 -49.84
CA GLN A 204 -27.84 2.86 -50.76
C GLN A 204 -27.56 3.71 -52.02
N ILE A 205 -28.24 3.41 -53.13
CA ILE A 205 -28.19 4.26 -54.32
C ILE A 205 -29.06 5.49 -54.06
N VAL A 206 -28.43 6.58 -53.62
CA VAL A 206 -29.04 7.90 -53.61
C VAL A 206 -29.23 8.33 -55.07
N ARG A 207 -30.49 8.58 -55.48
CA ARG A 207 -30.80 9.16 -56.79
C ARG A 207 -30.62 10.67 -56.70
N ASP A 208 -29.71 11.22 -57.50
CA ASP A 208 -29.74 12.65 -57.82
C ASP A 208 -30.93 12.90 -58.77
N ASP A 209 -31.84 13.82 -58.41
CA ASP A 209 -33.05 14.13 -59.19
C ASP A 209 -32.77 14.94 -60.49
N HIS A 210 -31.50 15.17 -60.83
CA HIS A 210 -31.11 15.80 -62.09
C HIS A 210 -31.10 14.81 -63.26
N VAL A 211 -32.30 14.52 -63.76
CA VAL A 211 -32.54 13.67 -64.93
C VAL A 211 -31.98 14.30 -66.22
N PHE A 212 -30.83 13.82 -66.68
CA PHE A 212 -30.39 14.01 -68.07
C PHE A 212 -31.05 12.94 -68.97
N LYS A 213 -32.06 13.35 -69.76
CA LYS A 213 -32.58 12.53 -70.87
C LYS A 213 -31.62 12.60 -72.05
N VAL A 214 -30.79 11.58 -72.22
CA VAL A 214 -30.06 11.38 -73.49
C VAL A 214 -31.02 10.73 -74.50
N ILE A 215 -31.38 11.47 -75.54
CA ILE A 215 -32.18 10.95 -76.67
C ILE A 215 -31.20 10.55 -77.77
N ASN A 216 -30.97 9.24 -77.93
CA ASN A 216 -30.29 8.72 -79.11
C ASN A 216 -31.32 8.42 -80.20
N PHE A 217 -31.10 8.99 -81.40
CA PHE A 217 -31.96 8.79 -82.56
C PHE A 217 -31.22 7.91 -83.58
N VAL A 218 -31.48 6.60 -83.57
CA VAL A 218 -31.02 5.68 -84.61
C VAL A 218 -32.19 4.77 -85.00
N PHE A 219 -32.63 4.90 -86.25
CA PHE A 219 -33.61 4.06 -86.97
C PHE A 219 -34.64 3.28 -86.12
N GLY A 220 -35.76 3.94 -85.80
CA GLY A 220 -37.05 3.24 -85.61
C GLY A 220 -37.57 3.05 -84.18
N GLY A 221 -36.85 3.48 -83.14
CA GLY A 221 -37.35 3.38 -81.76
C GLY A 221 -36.78 4.44 -80.81
N VAL A 222 -37.63 4.99 -79.93
CA VAL A 222 -37.19 5.87 -78.83
C VAL A 222 -36.91 5.00 -77.60
N THR A 223 -35.65 4.76 -77.29
CA THR A 223 -35.24 4.10 -76.05
C THR A 223 -34.75 5.14 -75.04
N THR A 224 -35.49 5.34 -73.95
CA THR A 224 -35.04 6.17 -72.82
C THR A 224 -34.12 5.38 -71.91
N SER A 225 -32.80 5.50 -72.10
CA SER A 225 -31.83 5.01 -71.13
C SER A 225 -31.73 5.98 -69.95
N VAL A 226 -32.20 5.54 -68.78
CA VAL A 226 -31.95 6.25 -67.51
C VAL A 226 -30.53 5.93 -67.06
N VAL A 227 -29.59 6.79 -67.42
CA VAL A 227 -28.22 6.72 -66.88
C VAL A 227 -28.23 7.33 -65.48
N SER A 228 -28.28 6.50 -64.44
CA SER A 228 -28.07 6.96 -63.07
C SER A 228 -26.61 7.36 -62.89
N THR A 229 -26.30 8.65 -63.00
CA THR A 229 -24.98 9.20 -62.68
C THR A 229 -24.74 9.08 -61.18
N PHE A 230 -24.05 8.02 -60.77
CA PHE A 230 -23.62 7.86 -59.38
C PHE A 230 -22.57 8.94 -59.08
N ARG A 231 -22.92 9.92 -58.25
CA ARG A 231 -22.01 11.01 -57.88
C ARG A 231 -20.83 10.46 -57.08
N GLN A 232 -19.63 10.55 -57.64
CA GLN A 232 -18.39 10.33 -56.89
C GLN A 232 -18.17 11.46 -55.87
N ALA A 233 -17.55 11.09 -54.75
CA ALA A 233 -17.23 12.00 -53.66
C ALA A 233 -16.14 12.98 -54.05
N LYS A 234 -16.23 14.21 -53.52
CA LYS A 234 -15.09 15.14 -53.56
C LYS A 234 -14.00 14.65 -52.60
N PRO A 235 -12.71 14.90 -52.86
CA PRO A 235 -11.64 14.47 -51.96
C PRO A 235 -11.81 14.91 -50.50
N SER A 236 -12.38 16.11 -50.25
CA SER A 236 -12.72 16.59 -48.90
C SER A 236 -13.84 15.80 -48.21
N GLU A 237 -14.79 15.25 -48.96
CA GLU A 237 -15.85 14.37 -48.44
C GLU A 237 -15.27 12.99 -48.07
N VAL A 238 -14.28 12.51 -48.84
CA VAL A 238 -13.52 11.29 -48.55
C VAL A 238 -12.63 11.47 -47.31
N GLN A 239 -11.90 12.58 -47.23
CA GLN A 239 -11.08 12.95 -46.08
C GLN A 239 -11.91 13.00 -44.79
N SER A 240 -13.03 13.72 -44.79
CA SER A 240 -13.89 13.84 -43.60
C SER A 240 -14.46 12.49 -43.14
N ALA A 241 -14.86 11.61 -44.07
CA ALA A 241 -15.32 10.27 -43.74
C ALA A 241 -14.20 9.37 -43.18
N ILE A 242 -12.96 9.52 -43.67
CA ILE A 242 -11.79 8.81 -43.16
C ILE A 242 -11.41 9.31 -41.77
N GLU A 243 -11.29 10.63 -41.57
CA GLU A 243 -11.00 11.24 -40.26
C GLU A 243 -12.05 10.84 -39.21
N SER A 244 -13.34 10.92 -39.57
CA SER A 244 -14.46 10.47 -38.74
C SER A 244 -14.38 8.97 -38.44
N GLY A 245 -14.16 8.13 -39.46
CA GLY A 245 -14.05 6.68 -39.31
C GLY A 245 -12.88 6.25 -38.42
N ILE A 246 -11.70 6.82 -38.64
CA ILE A 246 -10.51 6.58 -37.82
C ILE A 246 -10.72 7.06 -36.38
N ALA A 247 -11.30 8.25 -36.17
CA ALA A 247 -11.63 8.74 -34.83
C ALA A 247 -12.66 7.85 -34.11
N TYR A 248 -13.68 7.37 -34.84
CA TYR A 248 -14.70 6.47 -34.30
C TYR A 248 -14.11 5.11 -33.94
N ILE A 249 -13.27 4.51 -34.79
CA ILE A 249 -12.54 3.26 -34.51
C ILE A 249 -11.64 3.47 -33.28
N ARG A 250 -10.85 4.55 -33.22
CA ARG A 250 -10.01 4.88 -32.04
C ARG A 250 -10.81 4.97 -30.73
N THR A 251 -12.06 5.41 -30.79
CA THR A 251 -12.93 5.61 -29.61
C THR A 251 -13.71 4.34 -29.23
N ASN A 252 -14.05 3.48 -30.18
CA ASN A 252 -14.99 2.37 -29.99
C ASN A 252 -14.38 0.97 -30.19
N ALA A 253 -13.14 0.85 -30.64
CA ALA A 253 -12.45 -0.44 -30.77
C ALA A 253 -11.82 -0.87 -29.44
N ASN A 254 -11.82 -2.18 -29.18
CA ASN A 254 -11.21 -2.77 -27.99
C ASN A 254 -9.69 -2.95 -28.14
N ILE A 255 -9.00 -1.82 -28.34
CA ILE A 255 -7.58 -1.73 -28.76
C ILE A 255 -6.62 -2.19 -27.65
N GLY A 256 -6.98 -1.93 -26.38
CA GLY A 256 -6.16 -2.26 -25.21
C GLY A 256 -6.69 -3.42 -24.36
N LEU A 257 -7.91 -3.90 -24.59
CA LEU A 257 -8.55 -4.90 -23.73
C LEU A 257 -7.94 -6.28 -23.95
N LEU A 258 -7.17 -6.75 -22.96
CA LEU A 258 -6.78 -8.15 -22.82
C LEU A 258 -7.54 -8.75 -21.64
N SER A 259 -7.97 -9.99 -21.79
CA SER A 259 -8.32 -10.86 -20.66
C SER A 259 -7.15 -10.91 -19.69
N PHE A 260 -7.43 -10.87 -18.39
CA PHE A 260 -6.40 -10.83 -17.36
C PHE A 260 -5.49 -12.07 -17.44
N ASN A 261 -4.17 -11.88 -17.55
CA ASN A 261 -3.20 -12.98 -17.60
C ASN A 261 -2.24 -12.89 -16.40
N MET A 262 -2.44 -13.79 -15.44
CA MET A 262 -1.70 -13.88 -14.18
C MET A 262 -0.18 -13.80 -14.35
N PHE A 263 0.39 -14.49 -15.34
CA PHE A 263 1.84 -14.63 -15.51
C PHE A 263 2.54 -13.33 -15.96
N ASN A 264 1.80 -12.34 -16.47
CA ASN A 264 2.35 -11.08 -16.99
C ASN A 264 1.78 -9.82 -16.32
N ALA A 265 0.93 -9.99 -15.29
CA ALA A 265 0.25 -8.89 -14.60
C ALA A 265 1.15 -8.17 -13.57
N VAL A 266 2.13 -8.88 -13.00
CA VAL A 266 3.08 -8.32 -12.04
C VAL A 266 4.17 -7.56 -12.78
N LYS A 267 4.40 -6.30 -12.38
CA LYS A 267 5.44 -5.41 -12.92
C LYS A 267 6.34 -4.91 -11.78
N SER A 268 7.62 -4.67 -12.06
CA SER A 268 8.43 -3.85 -11.15
C SER A 268 7.91 -2.41 -11.13
N ILE A 269 8.15 -1.69 -10.04
CA ILE A 269 7.64 -0.33 -9.87
C ILE A 269 8.20 0.63 -10.92
N GLN A 270 9.47 0.50 -11.38
CA GLN A 270 9.95 1.37 -12.48
C GLN A 270 9.18 1.11 -13.79
N ASN A 271 8.90 -0.16 -14.10
CA ASN A 271 8.12 -0.52 -15.30
C ASN A 271 6.67 0.00 -15.22
N ALA A 272 6.07 -0.01 -14.03
CA ALA A 272 4.76 0.59 -13.80
C ALA A 272 4.80 2.13 -13.94
N ALA A 273 5.80 2.79 -13.35
CA ALA A 273 6.02 4.24 -13.44
C ALA A 273 6.16 4.69 -14.90
N THR A 274 7.04 4.04 -15.67
CA THR A 274 7.25 4.34 -17.09
C THR A 274 6.01 4.10 -17.94
N THR A 275 5.21 3.07 -17.61
CA THR A 275 3.93 2.80 -18.29
C THR A 275 2.92 3.91 -18.03
N LEU A 276 2.79 4.35 -16.77
CA LEU A 276 1.81 5.34 -16.35
C LEU A 276 2.19 6.76 -16.82
N ARG A 277 3.38 7.24 -16.48
CA ARG A 277 3.87 8.61 -16.78
C ARG A 277 4.22 8.80 -18.24
N GLY A 278 4.68 7.75 -18.90
CA GLY A 278 5.09 7.76 -20.31
C GLY A 278 6.58 8.09 -20.54
N THR A 279 7.29 8.61 -19.53
CA THR A 279 8.73 8.92 -19.57
C THR A 279 9.54 7.98 -18.69
N LEU A 280 10.85 7.91 -18.93
CA LEU A 280 11.85 7.26 -18.05
C LEU A 280 12.31 8.20 -16.91
N ARG A 281 11.82 9.44 -16.89
CA ARG A 281 12.16 10.45 -15.87
C ARG A 281 11.17 10.38 -14.72
N ASN A 282 11.61 10.84 -13.55
CA ASN A 282 10.78 10.89 -12.34
C ASN A 282 9.77 12.06 -12.36
N ASP A 283 9.27 12.43 -13.54
CA ASP A 283 8.30 13.51 -13.74
C ASP A 283 6.94 13.14 -13.12
N GLU A 284 6.25 14.11 -12.52
CA GLU A 284 4.91 13.87 -11.96
C GLU A 284 3.87 13.57 -13.04
N LEU A 285 2.84 12.80 -12.70
CA LEU A 285 1.74 12.48 -13.61
C LEU A 285 0.91 13.72 -13.97
N THR A 286 1.24 14.35 -15.10
CA THR A 286 0.60 15.59 -15.55
C THR A 286 -0.89 15.43 -15.87
N ASN A 287 -1.67 16.51 -15.67
CA ASN A 287 -3.09 16.56 -16.05
C ASN A 287 -3.36 16.24 -17.53
N GLY A 288 -2.40 16.54 -18.42
CA GLY A 288 -2.46 16.16 -19.83
C GLY A 288 -2.37 14.63 -20.01
N ARG A 289 -1.39 14.00 -19.35
CA ARG A 289 -1.23 12.54 -19.35
C ARG A 289 -2.43 11.82 -18.72
N ILE A 290 -2.99 12.35 -17.63
CA ILE A 290 -4.21 11.82 -17.00
C ILE A 290 -5.39 11.79 -17.98
N LYS A 291 -5.60 12.83 -18.79
CA LYS A 291 -6.65 12.85 -19.83
C LYS A 291 -6.39 11.80 -20.91
N GLU A 292 -5.14 11.62 -21.33
CA GLU A 292 -4.77 10.60 -22.31
C GLU A 292 -5.01 9.17 -21.79
N LEU A 293 -4.60 8.89 -20.55
CA LEU A 293 -4.83 7.60 -19.87
C LEU A 293 -6.33 7.31 -19.70
N PHE A 294 -7.12 8.34 -19.38
CA PHE A 294 -8.56 8.22 -19.29
C PHE A 294 -9.18 7.81 -20.63
N GLU A 295 -8.85 8.48 -21.74
CA GLU A 295 -9.36 8.11 -23.07
C GLU A 295 -8.91 6.71 -23.54
N ILE A 296 -7.78 6.19 -23.04
CA ILE A 296 -7.38 4.79 -23.27
C ILE A 296 -8.29 3.79 -22.55
N VAL A 297 -8.71 4.09 -21.30
CA VAL A 297 -9.46 3.15 -20.45
C VAL A 297 -10.99 3.31 -20.57
N LYS A 298 -11.46 4.49 -20.97
CA LYS A 298 -12.86 4.88 -21.19
C LYS A 298 -13.73 3.92 -22.05
N PRO A 299 -13.22 3.21 -23.06
CA PRO A 299 -14.03 2.21 -23.78
C PRO A 299 -14.43 1.01 -22.89
N PHE A 300 -13.61 0.67 -21.90
CA PHE A 300 -13.73 -0.55 -21.10
C PHE A 300 -14.60 -0.39 -19.85
N ILE A 301 -14.67 0.82 -19.29
CA ILE A 301 -15.39 1.10 -18.04
C ILE A 301 -16.91 1.03 -18.17
N TYR A 302 -17.57 0.99 -17.01
CA TYR A 302 -19.01 1.03 -16.81
C TYR A 302 -19.72 -0.21 -17.41
N GLY A 303 -19.18 -1.38 -17.12
CA GLY A 303 -19.84 -2.69 -17.28
C GLY A 303 -20.44 -3.21 -15.97
N ASN A 304 -20.65 -4.52 -15.89
CA ASN A 304 -21.15 -5.23 -14.71
C ASN A 304 -20.00 -5.52 -13.73
N THR A 305 -20.31 -5.67 -12.43
CA THR A 305 -19.35 -5.85 -11.32
C THR A 305 -19.19 -7.32 -10.86
N PRO A 306 -18.28 -8.13 -11.44
CA PRO A 306 -17.90 -9.44 -10.90
C PRO A 306 -16.63 -9.30 -10.05
N ILE A 307 -16.78 -8.96 -8.77
CA ILE A 307 -15.62 -8.81 -7.90
C ILE A 307 -14.99 -10.17 -7.53
N GLU A 308 -15.73 -11.28 -7.64
CA GLU A 308 -15.22 -12.63 -7.39
C GLU A 308 -14.05 -12.96 -8.32
N SER A 309 -14.22 -12.74 -9.62
CA SER A 309 -13.17 -12.97 -10.64
C SER A 309 -11.91 -12.17 -10.34
N ALA A 310 -12.07 -10.92 -9.90
CA ALA A 310 -10.97 -10.02 -9.53
C ALA A 310 -10.23 -10.50 -8.27
N LEU A 311 -10.97 -10.89 -7.23
CA LEU A 311 -10.41 -11.38 -5.97
C LEU A 311 -9.75 -12.75 -6.12
N GLN A 312 -10.32 -13.66 -6.90
CA GLN A 312 -9.70 -14.94 -7.25
C GLN A 312 -8.38 -14.72 -8.00
N SER A 313 -8.37 -13.84 -9.01
CA SER A 313 -7.17 -13.48 -9.77
C SER A 313 -6.08 -12.88 -8.87
N ALA A 314 -6.44 -11.96 -7.98
CA ALA A 314 -5.51 -11.36 -7.01
C ALA A 314 -4.96 -12.39 -6.01
N SER A 315 -5.83 -13.24 -5.46
CA SER A 315 -5.44 -14.32 -4.53
C SER A 315 -4.44 -15.29 -5.18
N GLN A 316 -4.66 -15.66 -6.45
CA GLN A 316 -3.70 -16.48 -7.19
C GLN A 316 -2.35 -15.78 -7.35
N ILE A 317 -2.29 -14.48 -7.69
CA ILE A 317 -1.03 -13.74 -7.78
C ILE A 317 -0.30 -13.71 -6.43
N PHE A 318 -0.99 -13.39 -5.33
CA PHE A 318 -0.38 -13.38 -4.00
C PHE A 318 0.12 -14.75 -3.53
N ARG A 319 -0.51 -15.85 -3.96
CA ARG A 319 -0.05 -17.22 -3.66
C ARG A 319 1.21 -17.62 -4.42
N HIS A 320 1.40 -17.14 -5.66
CA HIS A 320 2.61 -17.40 -6.45
C HIS A 320 3.78 -16.47 -6.07
N ALA A 321 3.52 -15.36 -5.40
CA ALA A 321 4.55 -14.47 -4.88
C ALA A 321 5.36 -15.13 -3.75
N GLN A 322 6.68 -14.89 -3.74
CA GLN A 322 7.62 -15.49 -2.78
C GLN A 322 7.19 -15.29 -1.31
N SER A 323 7.58 -16.20 -0.43
CA SER A 323 7.14 -16.23 0.98
C SER A 323 7.78 -15.15 1.87
N ASN A 324 8.87 -14.53 1.42
CA ASN A 324 9.62 -13.47 2.09
C ASN A 324 9.23 -12.04 1.64
N VAL A 325 8.24 -11.91 0.76
CA VAL A 325 7.75 -10.64 0.23
C VAL A 325 6.52 -10.19 1.01
N GLU A 326 6.50 -8.92 1.44
CA GLU A 326 5.33 -8.32 2.10
C GLU A 326 4.19 -8.11 1.09
N LYS A 327 2.97 -8.52 1.42
CA LYS A 327 1.84 -8.57 0.46
C LYS A 327 0.75 -7.61 0.88
N VAL A 328 0.42 -6.65 0.00
CA VAL A 328 -0.59 -5.62 0.24
C VAL A 328 -1.63 -5.65 -0.86
N MET A 329 -2.92 -5.71 -0.50
CA MET A 329 -4.01 -5.54 -1.44
C MET A 329 -4.80 -4.29 -1.11
N ILE A 330 -4.98 -3.40 -2.08
CA ILE A 330 -5.78 -2.18 -1.96
C ILE A 330 -7.00 -2.31 -2.86
N VAL A 331 -8.19 -2.22 -2.29
CA VAL A 331 -9.47 -2.36 -2.98
C VAL A 331 -10.20 -1.02 -2.95
N VAL A 332 -10.55 -0.47 -4.11
CA VAL A 332 -11.31 0.78 -4.26
C VAL A 332 -12.63 0.47 -4.97
N SER A 333 -13.76 0.63 -4.27
CA SER A 333 -15.09 0.22 -4.76
C SER A 333 -16.21 0.91 -3.97
N ASP A 334 -17.42 0.96 -4.51
CA ASP A 334 -18.64 1.30 -3.77
C ASP A 334 -19.32 0.06 -3.16
N GLY A 335 -18.74 -1.14 -3.34
CA GLY A 335 -19.21 -2.38 -2.75
C GLY A 335 -20.52 -2.92 -3.33
N GLU A 336 -21.02 -2.36 -4.44
CA GLU A 336 -22.15 -2.91 -5.18
C GLU A 336 -21.71 -4.12 -6.02
N TRP A 337 -21.86 -5.31 -5.43
CA TRP A 337 -21.46 -6.58 -6.04
C TRP A 337 -22.66 -7.33 -6.62
N ASN A 338 -22.48 -7.93 -7.81
CA ASN A 338 -23.52 -8.76 -8.44
C ASN A 338 -23.40 -10.25 -8.05
N ASP A 339 -22.34 -10.61 -7.33
CA ASP A 339 -21.91 -11.94 -6.96
C ASP A 339 -21.93 -12.15 -5.43
N ALA A 340 -22.36 -13.33 -4.99
CA ALA A 340 -22.48 -13.68 -3.58
C ALA A 340 -21.19 -14.37 -3.08
N LEU A 341 -20.37 -13.63 -2.32
CA LEU A 341 -19.01 -14.04 -1.99
C LEU A 341 -18.77 -14.46 -0.54
N SER A 342 -17.84 -15.38 -0.37
CA SER A 342 -17.19 -15.72 0.91
C SER A 342 -15.70 -15.39 0.85
N PHE A 343 -15.23 -14.55 1.77
CA PHE A 343 -13.82 -14.08 1.82
C PHE A 343 -12.91 -14.96 2.69
N ALA A 344 -13.46 -15.97 3.35
CA ALA A 344 -12.74 -16.77 4.34
C ALA A 344 -11.57 -17.54 3.69
N GLY A 345 -10.35 -17.35 4.20
CA GLY A 345 -9.14 -18.03 3.73
C GLY A 345 -8.61 -17.59 2.35
N MET A 346 -9.20 -16.57 1.72
CA MET A 346 -8.78 -16.15 0.37
C MET A 346 -7.44 -15.37 0.39
N PHE A 347 -7.16 -14.64 1.48
CA PHE A 347 -6.04 -13.70 1.60
C PHE A 347 -5.24 -13.94 2.90
N GLU A 348 -4.74 -15.16 3.10
CA GLU A 348 -3.78 -15.44 4.18
C GLU A 348 -2.44 -14.74 3.90
N ASN A 349 -1.86 -14.12 4.93
CA ASN A 349 -0.61 -13.35 4.84
C ASN A 349 -0.63 -12.21 3.80
N VAL A 350 -1.80 -11.60 3.55
CA VAL A 350 -1.95 -10.39 2.73
C VAL A 350 -2.66 -9.32 3.54
N THR A 351 -2.08 -8.13 3.63
CA THR A 351 -2.71 -6.98 4.29
C THR A 351 -3.67 -6.30 3.32
N VAL A 352 -4.98 -6.38 3.62
CA VAL A 352 -6.05 -5.88 2.76
C VAL A 352 -6.58 -4.53 3.27
N VAL A 353 -6.47 -3.50 2.43
CA VAL A 353 -6.96 -2.14 2.64
C VAL A 353 -8.19 -1.93 1.75
N CYS A 354 -9.28 -1.38 2.29
CA CYS A 354 -10.50 -1.14 1.53
C CYS A 354 -10.98 0.32 1.62
N CYS A 355 -11.16 0.95 0.46
CA CYS A 355 -11.68 2.29 0.29
C CYS A 355 -13.12 2.19 -0.20
N PHE A 356 -14.09 2.46 0.68
CA PHE A 356 -15.50 2.54 0.29
C PHE A 356 -15.79 3.93 -0.28
N VAL A 357 -16.05 3.99 -1.59
CA VAL A 357 -16.28 5.24 -2.32
C VAL A 357 -17.77 5.58 -2.31
N SER A 358 -18.12 6.77 -1.81
CA SER A 358 -19.51 7.21 -1.72
C SER A 358 -19.64 8.72 -1.89
N ARG A 359 -20.74 9.16 -2.53
CA ARG A 359 -21.16 10.58 -2.54
C ARG A 359 -21.80 11.07 -1.24
N SER A 360 -21.91 10.22 -0.22
CA SER A 360 -22.47 10.64 1.06
C SER A 360 -21.64 11.77 1.70
N SER A 361 -22.29 12.88 2.00
CA SER A 361 -21.76 13.91 2.90
C SER A 361 -21.86 13.50 4.37
N LYS A 362 -22.61 12.45 4.68
CA LYS A 362 -22.76 11.84 6.01
C LYS A 362 -21.78 10.70 6.19
N ILE A 363 -20.49 10.97 6.00
CA ILE A 363 -19.42 10.05 6.41
C ILE A 363 -18.68 10.66 7.61
N THR A 364 -17.98 9.82 8.36
CA THR A 364 -16.94 10.27 9.29
C THR A 364 -15.61 10.20 8.51
N PRO A 365 -15.15 11.30 7.87
CA PRO A 365 -13.90 11.28 7.14
C PRO A 365 -12.74 11.10 8.13
N ARG A 366 -11.64 10.52 7.66
CA ARG A 366 -10.43 10.30 8.47
C ARG A 366 -10.70 9.54 9.78
N HIS A 367 -11.46 8.46 9.68
CA HIS A 367 -11.72 7.56 10.80
C HIS A 367 -11.52 6.10 10.40
N LEU A 368 -10.84 5.31 11.25
CA LEU A 368 -10.67 3.87 11.11
C LEU A 368 -11.48 3.12 12.18
N PHE A 369 -12.41 2.30 11.73
CA PHE A 369 -13.43 1.67 12.58
C PHE A 369 -12.98 0.31 13.13
N ASP A 370 -13.43 -0.06 14.33
CA ASP A 370 -13.30 -1.42 14.89
C ASP A 370 -14.49 -2.33 14.56
N THR A 371 -15.65 -1.74 14.30
CA THR A 371 -16.94 -2.43 14.06
C THR A 371 -17.72 -1.73 12.95
N ALA A 372 -18.52 -2.51 12.22
CA ALA A 372 -19.38 -1.97 11.18
C ALA A 372 -20.62 -1.34 11.80
N GLU A 373 -20.94 -0.13 11.39
CA GLU A 373 -22.12 0.57 11.86
C GLU A 373 -23.42 -0.06 11.34
N SER A 374 -24.45 -0.03 12.19
CA SER A 374 -25.76 -0.60 11.86
C SER A 374 -26.41 0.07 10.64
N TYR A 375 -26.22 1.38 10.47
CA TYR A 375 -26.81 2.20 9.40
C TYR A 375 -26.04 2.18 8.07
N TRP A 376 -24.84 1.59 8.01
CA TRP A 376 -24.11 1.47 6.74
C TRP A 376 -24.89 0.64 5.72
N ASP A 377 -24.76 0.99 4.45
CA ASP A 377 -25.23 0.18 3.34
C ASP A 377 -24.49 -1.17 3.25
N ILE A 378 -24.97 -2.02 2.34
CA ILE A 378 -24.41 -3.36 2.17
C ILE A 378 -22.98 -3.32 1.62
N GLY A 379 -22.64 -2.34 0.77
CA GLY A 379 -21.32 -2.21 0.13
C GLY A 379 -20.22 -1.83 1.13
N ALA A 380 -20.48 -0.84 1.98
CA ALA A 380 -19.61 -0.49 3.10
C ALA A 380 -19.40 -1.68 4.05
N LYS A 381 -20.47 -2.38 4.44
CA LYS A 381 -20.39 -3.60 5.28
C LYS A 381 -19.62 -4.74 4.61
N ASN A 382 -19.69 -4.84 3.30
CA ASN A 382 -19.02 -5.84 2.49
C ASN A 382 -17.49 -5.59 2.42
N LEU A 383 -17.08 -4.37 2.08
CA LEU A 383 -15.66 -3.97 2.09
C LEU A 383 -15.06 -3.95 3.51
N PHE A 384 -15.85 -3.59 4.53
CA PHE A 384 -15.43 -3.71 5.93
C PHE A 384 -15.17 -5.16 6.36
N LYS A 385 -15.93 -6.15 5.84
CA LYS A 385 -15.63 -7.57 6.09
C LYS A 385 -14.32 -8.00 5.43
N LEU A 386 -14.09 -7.58 4.18
CA LEU A 386 -12.92 -7.93 3.36
C LEU A 386 -11.59 -7.36 3.90
N SER A 387 -11.58 -6.14 4.43
CA SER A 387 -10.36 -5.48 4.94
C SER A 387 -9.70 -6.22 6.12
N SER A 388 -8.39 -6.09 6.24
CA SER A 388 -7.60 -6.67 7.33
C SER A 388 -7.81 -5.94 8.66
N VAL A 389 -7.62 -6.66 9.77
CA VAL A 389 -7.63 -6.09 11.12
C VAL A 389 -6.21 -6.01 11.64
N VAL A 390 -5.80 -4.84 12.07
CA VAL A 390 -4.54 -4.61 12.77
C VAL A 390 -4.82 -4.23 14.23
N PRO A 391 -3.93 -4.58 15.18
CA PRO A 391 -4.01 -4.05 16.53
C PRO A 391 -3.84 -2.52 16.52
N SER A 392 -4.72 -1.79 17.20
CA SER A 392 -4.70 -0.32 17.23
C SER A 392 -3.37 0.24 17.78
N GLN A 393 -2.74 -0.49 18.70
CA GLN A 393 -1.40 -0.20 19.23
C GLN A 393 -0.25 -0.36 18.22
N LEU A 394 -0.47 -0.98 17.04
CA LEU A 394 0.55 -1.09 15.98
C LEU A 394 0.39 -0.02 14.89
N LEU A 395 -0.62 0.85 15.00
CA LEU A 395 -0.85 1.92 14.04
C LEU A 395 0.22 3.03 14.15
N PRO A 396 0.62 3.65 13.02
CA PRO A 396 1.60 4.74 13.00
C PRO A 396 0.96 6.05 13.51
N ARG A 397 0.92 6.21 14.85
CA ARG A 397 0.16 7.26 15.55
C ARG A 397 0.48 8.67 15.07
N ALA A 398 1.75 8.99 14.79
CA ALA A 398 2.15 10.31 14.30
C ALA A 398 1.55 10.61 12.91
N MET A 399 1.69 9.70 11.94
CA MET A 399 1.06 9.85 10.61
C MET A 399 -0.46 9.99 10.68
N ILE A 400 -1.11 9.19 11.53
CA ILE A 400 -2.57 9.21 11.70
C ILE A 400 -3.00 10.55 12.30
N LEU A 401 -2.43 10.97 13.43
CA LEU A 401 -2.83 12.22 14.08
C LEU A 401 -2.40 13.48 13.31
N HIS A 402 -1.24 13.49 12.66
CA HIS A 402 -0.78 14.60 11.81
C HIS A 402 -1.79 14.89 10.70
N ASN A 403 -2.25 13.84 10.01
CA ASN A 403 -3.21 13.95 8.92
C ASN A 403 -4.66 14.13 9.44
N GLY A 404 -4.88 14.23 10.76
CA GLY A 404 -6.20 14.43 11.36
C GLY A 404 -7.07 13.17 11.39
N TRP A 405 -6.48 11.98 11.35
CA TRP A 405 -7.17 10.71 11.48
C TRP A 405 -7.43 10.33 12.93
N SER A 406 -8.56 9.66 13.15
CA SER A 406 -9.00 9.08 14.41
C SER A 406 -9.30 7.59 14.23
N PHE A 407 -9.37 6.84 15.34
CA PHE A 407 -9.67 5.40 15.29
C PHE A 407 -10.23 4.92 16.62
N ASP A 408 -11.02 3.85 16.56
CA ASP A 408 -11.55 3.17 17.74
C ASP A 408 -10.43 2.50 18.54
N ILE A 409 -10.37 2.78 19.85
CA ILE A 409 -9.36 2.23 20.76
C ILE A 409 -9.87 1.05 21.61
N GLU A 410 -11.16 0.97 21.90
CA GLU A 410 -11.69 0.12 22.99
C GLU A 410 -11.38 -1.38 22.82
N LYS A 411 -11.32 -1.87 21.58
CA LYS A 411 -11.12 -3.29 21.26
C LYS A 411 -9.66 -3.66 20.93
N ASN A 412 -8.74 -2.69 20.91
CA ASN A 412 -7.37 -2.78 20.34
C ASN A 412 -7.36 -3.46 18.96
N ARG A 413 -8.34 -3.14 18.12
CA ARG A 413 -8.53 -3.72 16.79
C ARG A 413 -9.05 -2.61 15.91
N THR A 414 -8.42 -2.42 14.76
CA THR A 414 -8.81 -1.41 13.78
C THR A 414 -8.81 -2.07 12.42
N LYS A 415 -9.88 -1.89 11.64
CA LYS A 415 -9.94 -2.36 10.25
C LYS A 415 -9.23 -1.35 9.35
N LEU A 416 -8.49 -1.86 8.37
CA LEU A 416 -7.91 -1.04 7.29
C LEU A 416 -9.01 -0.69 6.27
N PHE A 417 -9.99 0.08 6.73
CA PHE A 417 -11.20 0.45 6.01
C PHE A 417 -11.50 1.93 6.23
N ALA A 418 -11.78 2.65 5.15
CA ALA A 418 -12.16 4.06 5.22
C ALA A 418 -13.34 4.37 4.29
N HIS A 419 -14.19 5.30 4.74
CA HIS A 419 -15.18 5.96 3.88
C HIS A 419 -14.51 7.12 3.15
N VAL A 420 -14.68 7.16 1.83
CA VAL A 420 -14.00 8.08 0.92
C VAL A 420 -15.03 8.84 0.10
N ASN A 421 -15.05 10.16 0.25
CA ASN A 421 -15.89 11.07 -0.54
C ASN A 421 -15.10 12.25 -1.16
N ASN A 422 -13.77 12.18 -1.15
CA ASN A 422 -12.87 13.01 -1.95
C ASN A 422 -11.59 12.22 -2.30
N PRO A 423 -10.87 12.57 -3.39
CA PRO A 423 -9.64 11.87 -3.79
C PRO A 423 -8.51 11.91 -2.75
N GLU A 424 -8.40 12.98 -1.95
CA GLU A 424 -7.34 13.10 -0.93
C GLU A 424 -7.47 12.02 0.14
N LEU A 425 -8.70 11.78 0.64
CA LEU A 425 -8.96 10.70 1.60
C LEU A 425 -8.57 9.33 1.06
N MET A 426 -8.71 9.10 -0.25
CA MET A 426 -8.27 7.88 -0.92
C MET A 426 -6.75 7.75 -0.92
N ARG A 427 -6.02 8.83 -1.28
CA ARG A 427 -4.55 8.87 -1.21
C ARG A 427 -4.05 8.63 0.21
N GLU A 428 -4.62 9.34 1.18
CA GLU A 428 -4.25 9.24 2.60
C GLU A 428 -4.39 7.81 3.13
N ILE A 429 -5.53 7.12 2.90
CA ILE A 429 -5.71 5.75 3.40
C ILE A 429 -4.85 4.73 2.65
N CYS A 430 -4.68 4.87 1.33
CA CYS A 430 -3.78 4.00 0.57
C CYS A 430 -2.34 4.10 1.08
N ARG A 431 -1.87 5.31 1.41
CA ARG A 431 -0.56 5.55 2.02
C ARG A 431 -0.46 4.96 3.43
N ILE A 432 -1.45 5.19 4.30
CA ILE A 432 -1.49 4.58 5.65
C ILE A 432 -1.46 3.06 5.57
N GLY A 433 -2.27 2.46 4.69
CA GLY A 433 -2.36 1.01 4.50
C GLY A 433 -1.07 0.40 3.94
N LYS A 434 -0.44 1.03 2.94
CA LYS A 434 0.89 0.63 2.44
C LYS A 434 1.93 0.68 3.56
N ASN A 435 1.99 1.78 4.33
CA ASN A 435 3.00 1.97 5.36
C ASN A 435 2.86 0.99 6.53
N ILE A 436 1.62 0.61 6.88
CA ILE A 436 1.33 -0.43 7.89
C ILE A 436 1.82 -1.81 7.43
N ALA A 437 1.71 -2.10 6.13
CA ALA A 437 2.00 -3.43 5.58
C ALA A 437 3.46 -3.61 5.13
N CYS A 438 4.06 -2.61 4.48
CA CYS A 438 5.42 -2.70 3.92
C CYS A 438 6.51 -2.36 4.94
N ASN A 439 6.18 -1.93 6.17
CA ASN A 439 7.07 -1.73 7.33
C ASN A 439 8.27 -0.76 7.17
N GLN A 440 8.57 -0.25 5.97
CA GLN A 440 9.80 0.47 5.65
C GLN A 440 9.57 1.98 5.41
N ASP A 441 8.48 2.38 4.75
CA ASP A 441 8.18 3.80 4.46
C ASP A 441 7.64 4.57 5.67
N CYS A 442 7.38 3.88 6.79
CA CYS A 442 6.97 4.55 8.03
C CYS A 442 8.15 5.16 8.81
N LEU A 443 9.39 4.83 8.45
CA LEU A 443 10.57 5.03 9.29
C LEU A 443 10.83 6.48 9.75
N SER A 444 10.33 7.55 9.13
CA SER A 444 10.64 8.93 9.59
C SER A 444 9.90 9.33 10.88
N ASP A 445 8.57 9.22 10.85
CA ASP A 445 7.68 9.49 11.99
C ASP A 445 7.71 8.35 13.00
N LEU A 446 7.85 7.14 12.46
CA LEU A 446 8.13 6.02 13.31
C LEU A 446 9.52 6.21 13.93
N LEU A 447 10.59 6.78 13.34
CA LEU A 447 11.93 6.89 13.99
C LEU A 447 11.94 7.52 15.39
N VAL A 448 11.28 8.67 15.59
CA VAL A 448 11.14 9.29 16.93
C VAL A 448 10.26 8.42 17.84
N THR A 449 9.24 7.80 17.26
CA THR A 449 8.34 6.88 17.94
C THR A 449 8.96 5.49 18.17
N ILE A 450 10.04 5.07 17.45
CA ILE A 450 10.79 3.80 17.33
C ILE A 450 12.02 3.84 18.23
N SER A 451 12.71 4.97 18.31
CA SER A 451 13.68 5.15 19.39
C SER A 451 12.98 4.95 20.75
N LEU A 452 11.64 4.98 20.77
CA LEU A 452 10.80 4.53 21.85
C LEU A 452 9.97 3.28 21.58
N ASP A 453 9.58 2.88 20.37
CA ASP A 453 8.77 1.67 20.11
C ASP A 453 9.65 0.49 19.76
N ILE A 454 10.81 0.65 19.12
CA ILE A 454 11.85 -0.37 19.14
C ILE A 454 12.52 -0.38 20.50
N TYR A 455 12.77 0.74 21.20
CA TYR A 455 13.33 0.64 22.56
C TYR A 455 12.32 0.08 23.58
N ILE A 456 11.04 0.47 23.55
CA ILE A 456 9.97 -0.08 24.40
C ILE A 456 9.47 -1.43 23.87
N ASN A 457 9.47 -1.77 22.57
CA ASN A 457 9.08 -3.12 22.13
C ASN A 457 10.24 -4.12 22.06
N GLN A 458 11.51 -3.72 21.92
CA GLN A 458 12.64 -4.55 22.32
C GLN A 458 12.61 -4.70 23.84
N SER A 459 12.48 -3.62 24.62
CA SER A 459 12.29 -3.77 26.07
C SER A 459 11.03 -4.56 26.42
N ASN A 460 9.92 -4.54 25.66
CA ASN A 460 8.69 -5.30 25.96
C ASN A 460 8.78 -6.76 25.49
N SER A 461 9.51 -7.06 24.40
CA SER A 461 9.76 -8.44 23.95
C SER A 461 10.92 -9.10 24.72
N GLU A 462 11.83 -8.30 25.27
CA GLU A 462 12.86 -8.65 26.26
C GLU A 462 12.42 -8.37 27.71
N LEU A 463 11.17 -7.92 27.95
CA LEU A 463 10.56 -7.81 29.30
C LEU A 463 10.19 -9.21 29.76
N THR A 464 11.24 -9.98 29.97
CA THR A 464 11.26 -11.10 30.89
C THR A 464 10.71 -10.61 32.21
N ALA A 465 9.60 -11.19 32.66
CA ALA A 465 9.09 -10.96 34.01
C ALA A 465 10.22 -11.24 35.00
N ARG A 466 10.77 -10.21 35.63
CA ARG A 466 11.88 -10.37 36.56
C ARG A 466 11.37 -11.08 37.81
N GLN A 467 12.15 -12.01 38.34
CA GLN A 467 11.80 -12.71 39.58
C GLN A 467 11.90 -11.73 40.77
N GLN A 468 10.77 -11.41 41.39
CA GLN A 468 10.72 -10.66 42.65
C GLN A 468 11.26 -11.50 43.81
N VAL A 469 11.63 -10.82 44.89
CA VAL A 469 12.02 -11.40 46.18
C VAL A 469 10.99 -10.98 47.22
N LEU A 470 10.44 -11.92 48.00
CA LEU A 470 9.44 -11.63 49.04
C LEU A 470 8.26 -10.80 48.49
N GLY A 471 7.75 -9.81 49.24
CA GLY A 471 6.59 -8.97 48.92
C GLY A 471 6.86 -7.80 47.97
N THR A 472 8.00 -7.76 47.25
CA THR A 472 8.45 -6.58 46.49
C THR A 472 7.74 -6.35 45.14
N CYS A 473 6.51 -6.86 44.96
CA CYS A 473 5.75 -6.70 43.72
C CYS A 473 5.52 -5.22 43.36
N TYR A 474 5.19 -4.39 44.36
CA TYR A 474 5.01 -2.94 44.19
C TYR A 474 6.27 -2.28 43.62
N ALA A 475 7.45 -2.67 44.08
CA ALA A 475 8.73 -2.10 43.66
C ALA A 475 9.05 -2.49 42.21
N ASN A 476 8.81 -3.74 41.82
CA ASN A 476 9.04 -4.19 40.44
C ASN A 476 8.08 -3.50 39.46
N ALA A 477 6.78 -3.43 39.77
CA ALA A 477 5.81 -2.75 38.91
C ALA A 477 6.10 -1.24 38.80
N SER A 478 6.42 -0.58 39.92
CA SER A 478 6.71 0.85 39.96
C SER A 478 8.04 1.20 39.26
N ALA A 479 9.09 0.42 39.48
CA ALA A 479 10.38 0.59 38.80
C ALA A 479 10.23 0.41 37.28
N THR A 480 9.45 -0.58 36.82
CA THR A 480 9.17 -0.77 35.39
C THR A 480 8.51 0.48 34.79
N ALA A 481 7.47 1.00 35.43
CA ALA A 481 6.72 2.17 34.98
C ALA A 481 7.58 3.46 34.96
N ILE A 482 8.36 3.70 36.01
CA ILE A 482 9.27 4.84 36.09
C ILE A 482 10.37 4.72 35.03
N HIS A 483 11.01 3.56 34.90
CA HIS A 483 12.10 3.32 33.96
C HIS A 483 11.65 3.55 32.51
N LEU A 484 10.57 2.91 32.06
CA LEU A 484 10.07 3.09 30.71
C LEU A 484 9.55 4.52 30.45
N SER A 485 8.91 5.16 31.42
CA SER A 485 8.47 6.56 31.26
C SER A 485 9.62 7.57 31.26
N LEU A 486 10.75 7.27 31.91
CA LEU A 486 11.97 8.06 31.82
C LEU A 486 12.68 7.89 30.48
N LYS A 487 12.85 6.65 29.98
CA LYS A 487 13.47 6.40 28.68
C LYS A 487 12.74 7.14 27.54
N ARG A 488 11.45 7.45 27.70
CA ARG A 488 10.62 8.31 26.80
C ARG A 488 11.08 9.77 26.65
N ILE A 489 12.01 10.26 27.47
CA ILE A 489 12.53 11.63 27.43
C ILE A 489 13.96 11.60 26.90
N LEU A 490 14.31 12.37 25.87
CA LEU A 490 15.71 12.50 25.42
C LEU A 490 16.47 13.56 26.24
N GLY A 491 17.72 13.26 26.59
CA GLY A 491 18.61 14.16 27.34
C GLY A 491 18.20 14.43 28.78
N ARG A 492 17.56 13.48 29.48
CA ARG A 492 17.00 13.71 30.83
C ARG A 492 18.05 14.29 31.80
N ASP A 493 17.82 15.48 32.35
CA ASP A 493 18.73 16.03 33.36
C ASP A 493 18.64 15.15 34.63
N GLY A 494 19.74 14.55 35.05
CA GLY A 494 19.77 13.52 36.10
C GLY A 494 19.86 12.07 35.58
N GLY A 495 19.79 11.88 34.27
CA GLY A 495 20.03 10.59 33.61
C GLY A 495 18.86 9.61 33.68
N TYR A 496 19.18 8.34 33.39
CA TYR A 496 18.23 7.23 33.31
C TYR A 496 18.67 6.14 34.30
N PRO A 497 18.11 6.11 35.51
CA PRO A 497 18.36 5.01 36.43
C PRO A 497 17.93 3.66 35.82
N GLU A 498 18.83 2.68 35.87
CA GLU A 498 18.53 1.33 35.41
C GLU A 498 17.49 0.65 36.31
N PHE A 499 16.75 -0.30 35.76
CA PHE A 499 15.60 -0.93 36.41
C PHE A 499 15.94 -1.50 37.80
N GLU A 500 17.07 -2.19 37.91
CA GLU A 500 17.54 -2.79 39.15
C GLU A 500 17.85 -1.72 40.22
N ILE A 501 18.40 -0.57 39.84
CA ILE A 501 18.68 0.54 40.76
C ILE A 501 17.38 1.14 41.29
N LEU A 502 16.40 1.39 40.42
CA LEU A 502 15.07 1.88 40.80
C LEU A 502 14.36 0.91 41.74
N ARG A 503 14.35 -0.38 41.39
CA ARG A 503 13.76 -1.44 42.21
C ARG A 503 14.41 -1.48 43.59
N ASP A 504 15.73 -1.44 43.66
CA ASP A 504 16.46 -1.59 44.92
C ASP A 504 16.41 -0.32 45.79
N GLU A 505 16.26 0.87 45.20
CA GLU A 505 15.88 2.11 45.92
C GLU A 505 14.50 1.96 46.57
N LEU A 506 13.50 1.53 45.79
CA LEU A 506 12.12 1.35 46.26
C LEU A 506 11.98 0.30 47.37
N ILE A 507 12.77 -0.79 47.31
CA ILE A 507 12.81 -1.82 48.36
C ILE A 507 13.51 -1.28 49.62
N ARG A 508 14.59 -0.50 49.47
CA ARG A 508 15.32 0.07 50.60
C ARG A 508 14.51 1.12 51.37
N GLU A 509 13.69 1.91 50.67
CA GLU A 509 12.87 2.95 51.29
C GLU A 509 11.55 2.41 51.87
N TYR A 510 10.87 1.51 51.16
CA TYR A 510 9.51 1.05 51.53
C TYR A 510 9.43 -0.40 52.03
N GLY A 511 10.53 -1.16 52.02
CA GLY A 511 10.65 -2.49 52.63
C GLY A 511 10.41 -3.69 51.70
N SER A 512 10.72 -4.89 52.19
CA SER A 512 10.51 -6.16 51.46
C SER A 512 9.10 -6.75 51.60
N GLU A 513 8.34 -6.32 52.61
CA GLU A 513 7.07 -6.93 53.03
C GLU A 513 5.81 -6.28 52.40
N GLY A 514 6.01 -5.58 51.29
CA GLY A 514 4.96 -4.89 50.54
C GLY A 514 4.72 -3.44 50.97
N ALA A 515 4.21 -2.62 50.05
CA ALA A 515 3.90 -1.21 50.27
C ALA A 515 2.71 -0.77 49.41
N ASN A 516 2.08 0.37 49.77
CA ASN A 516 1.01 0.95 48.97
C ASN A 516 1.57 1.53 47.67
N THR A 517 1.37 0.82 46.56
CA THR A 517 1.93 1.15 45.24
C THR A 517 1.57 2.55 44.74
N PHE A 518 0.36 3.04 45.01
CA PHE A 518 -0.03 4.39 44.59
C PHE A 518 0.70 5.47 45.38
N ASN A 519 0.82 5.31 46.70
CA ASN A 519 1.59 6.24 47.53
C ASN A 519 3.07 6.25 47.12
N VAL A 520 3.66 5.08 46.86
CA VAL A 520 5.04 4.94 46.36
C VAL A 520 5.21 5.70 45.05
N LEU A 521 4.38 5.44 44.04
CA LEU A 521 4.45 6.15 42.75
C LEU A 521 4.22 7.65 42.91
N LYS A 522 3.21 8.08 43.68
CA LYS A 522 2.88 9.49 43.89
C LYS A 522 4.03 10.27 44.53
N THR A 523 4.77 9.66 45.47
CA THR A 523 5.97 10.27 46.06
C THR A 523 7.15 10.21 45.09
N VAL A 524 7.49 9.03 44.56
CA VAL A 524 8.75 8.80 43.85
C VAL A 524 8.76 9.38 42.43
N CYS A 525 7.65 9.35 41.69
CA CYS A 525 7.58 9.95 40.35
C CYS A 525 8.00 11.42 40.34
N SER A 526 7.65 12.18 41.39
CA SER A 526 8.00 13.60 41.50
C SER A 526 9.52 13.85 41.52
N ARG A 527 10.32 12.94 42.11
CA ARG A 527 11.80 13.02 42.14
C ARG A 527 12.40 13.02 40.74
N TYR A 528 11.77 12.29 39.84
CA TYR A 528 12.17 12.13 38.45
C TYR A 528 11.41 13.06 37.49
N ARG A 529 10.74 14.10 38.01
CA ARG A 529 9.77 14.98 37.31
C ARG A 529 8.81 14.20 36.41
N LEU A 530 8.26 13.11 36.94
CA LEU A 530 7.14 12.36 36.36
C LEU A 530 5.87 12.63 37.17
N ARG A 531 4.71 12.47 36.52
CA ARG A 531 3.38 12.55 37.13
C ARG A 531 2.83 11.14 37.36
N CYS A 532 2.01 10.99 38.40
CA CYS A 532 1.25 9.78 38.68
C CYS A 532 -0.22 10.12 38.90
N SER A 533 -1.14 9.39 38.27
CA SER A 533 -2.59 9.52 38.49
C SER A 533 -3.28 8.17 38.53
N GLU A 534 -4.39 8.06 39.28
CA GLU A 534 -5.27 6.91 39.18
C GLU A 534 -6.17 7.07 37.95
N ILE A 535 -6.38 6.00 37.21
CA ILE A 535 -7.13 5.99 35.95
C ILE A 535 -8.15 4.84 35.91
N ASN A 536 -9.22 5.03 35.15
CA ASN A 536 -10.17 3.96 34.83
C ASN A 536 -9.71 3.15 33.60
N VAL A 537 -10.43 2.08 33.26
CA VAL A 537 -10.08 1.20 32.13
C VAL A 537 -9.97 1.94 30.78
N ASN A 538 -10.77 3.00 30.55
CA ASN A 538 -10.67 3.82 29.34
C ASN A 538 -9.43 4.74 29.37
N GLY A 539 -8.89 5.06 30.55
CA GLY A 539 -7.56 5.61 30.72
C GLY A 539 -6.47 4.60 30.34
N VAL A 540 -6.63 3.32 30.69
CA VAL A 540 -5.68 2.25 30.35
C VAL A 540 -5.56 2.11 28.83
N TYR A 541 -6.68 2.03 28.11
CA TYR A 541 -6.68 1.94 26.64
C TYR A 541 -5.96 3.13 26.00
N ARG A 542 -6.24 4.36 26.46
CA ARG A 542 -5.55 5.58 25.98
C ARG A 542 -4.05 5.56 26.30
N ALA A 543 -3.64 5.07 27.47
CA ALA A 543 -2.24 4.97 27.85
C ALA A 543 -1.47 3.96 26.97
N ILE A 544 -2.01 2.76 26.80
CA ILE A 544 -1.40 1.70 25.98
C ILE A 544 -1.30 2.12 24.51
N VAL A 545 -2.36 2.70 23.93
CA VAL A 545 -2.32 3.26 22.55
C VAL A 545 -1.32 4.42 22.43
N ALA A 546 -1.13 5.21 23.49
CA ALA A 546 -0.09 6.25 23.57
C ALA A 546 1.33 5.71 23.85
N LYS A 547 1.54 4.38 23.79
CA LYS A 547 2.80 3.67 24.04
C LYS A 547 3.34 3.88 25.46
N ARG A 548 2.45 3.76 26.43
CA ARG A 548 2.71 3.92 27.87
C ARG A 548 2.20 2.70 28.60
N ILE A 549 3.01 2.12 29.47
CA ILE A 549 2.58 1.03 30.35
C ILE A 549 1.80 1.59 31.54
N VAL A 550 0.95 0.75 32.14
CA VAL A 550 0.11 1.15 33.29
C VAL A 550 0.35 0.18 34.44
N VAL A 551 0.61 0.69 35.64
CA VAL A 551 0.68 -0.16 36.84
C VAL A 551 -0.75 -0.54 37.23
N ALA A 552 -0.97 -1.82 37.53
CA ALA A 552 -2.23 -2.27 38.12
C ALA A 552 -1.97 -2.96 39.46
N LYS A 553 -2.90 -2.78 40.40
CA LYS A 553 -2.95 -3.54 41.65
C LYS A 553 -4.28 -4.25 41.80
N PHE A 554 -4.27 -5.38 42.48
CA PHE A 554 -5.46 -6.12 42.89
C PHE A 554 -5.23 -6.77 44.25
N HIS A 555 -6.31 -7.14 44.92
CA HIS A 555 -6.28 -7.78 46.24
C HIS A 555 -7.11 -9.06 46.17
N LEU A 556 -6.58 -10.18 46.65
CA LEU A 556 -7.27 -11.48 46.73
C LEU A 556 -7.23 -12.03 48.17
N THR A 557 -8.23 -12.83 48.53
CA THR A 557 -8.21 -13.66 49.75
C THR A 557 -7.38 -14.93 49.52
N ASP A 558 -6.99 -15.64 50.58
CA ASP A 558 -6.12 -16.83 50.47
C ASP A 558 -6.71 -17.89 49.52
N ARG A 559 -8.04 -18.13 49.61
CA ARG A 559 -8.77 -19.05 48.72
C ARG A 559 -8.77 -18.59 47.26
N GLU A 560 -8.85 -17.28 47.02
CA GLU A 560 -8.81 -16.73 45.67
C GLU A 560 -7.40 -16.77 45.09
N TRP A 561 -6.36 -16.61 45.92
CA TRP A 561 -4.97 -16.84 45.54
C TRP A 561 -4.71 -18.29 45.11
N ASP A 562 -5.27 -19.27 45.83
CA ASP A 562 -5.20 -20.68 45.44
C ASP A 562 -5.84 -20.92 44.06
N VAL A 563 -7.02 -20.33 43.81
CA VAL A 563 -7.73 -20.42 42.52
C VAL A 563 -6.93 -19.74 41.41
N PHE A 564 -6.45 -18.51 41.62
CA PHE A 564 -5.61 -17.77 40.67
C PHE A 564 -4.35 -18.57 40.30
N GLY A 565 -3.65 -19.08 41.32
CA GLY A 565 -2.43 -19.86 41.14
C GLY A 565 -2.68 -21.24 40.51
N ALA A 566 -3.81 -21.89 40.79
CA ALA A 566 -4.20 -23.15 40.14
C ALA A 566 -4.58 -22.94 38.66
N PHE A 567 -5.28 -21.84 38.34
CA PHE A 567 -5.68 -21.50 36.99
C PHE A 567 -4.45 -21.35 36.08
N TYR A 568 -3.51 -20.45 36.39
CA TYR A 568 -2.35 -20.23 35.51
C TYR A 568 -1.28 -21.35 35.55
N ARG A 569 -1.32 -22.25 36.55
CA ARG A 569 -0.54 -23.50 36.50
C ARG A 569 -1.11 -24.53 35.54
N SER A 570 -2.43 -24.54 35.34
CA SER A 570 -3.11 -25.50 34.44
C SER A 570 -3.39 -24.93 33.04
N GLN A 571 -3.55 -23.62 32.93
CA GLN A 571 -3.77 -22.88 31.69
C GLN A 571 -2.85 -21.65 31.63
N PRO A 572 -1.53 -21.81 31.34
CA PRO A 572 -0.56 -20.72 31.32
C PRO A 572 -0.97 -19.54 30.43
N GLU A 573 -1.52 -19.82 29.26
CA GLU A 573 -1.98 -18.80 28.29
C GLU A 573 -3.44 -18.37 28.49
N GLY A 574 -4.17 -19.01 29.42
CA GLY A 574 -5.61 -18.88 29.58
C GLY A 574 -6.09 -17.49 30.00
N ILE A 575 -7.36 -17.18 29.70
CA ILE A 575 -8.02 -15.94 30.12
C ILE A 575 -8.81 -16.20 31.40
N LEU A 576 -8.38 -15.61 32.51
CA LEU A 576 -9.11 -15.67 33.78
C LEU A 576 -10.37 -14.79 33.69
N SER A 577 -11.52 -15.38 33.98
CA SER A 577 -12.84 -14.74 33.93
C SER A 577 -13.60 -15.00 35.24
N LYS A 578 -14.78 -14.39 35.37
CA LYS A 578 -15.64 -14.58 36.55
C LYS A 578 -16.19 -15.98 36.75
N LEU A 579 -16.13 -16.82 35.71
CA LEU A 579 -16.47 -18.24 35.84
C LEU A 579 -15.42 -19.00 36.69
N HIS A 580 -14.18 -18.48 36.72
CA HIS A 580 -13.09 -19.06 37.50
C HIS A 580 -12.93 -18.36 38.85
N LEU A 581 -13.01 -17.03 38.89
CA LEU A 581 -12.79 -16.21 40.10
C LEU A 581 -13.68 -14.95 40.04
N ASP A 582 -14.65 -14.82 40.96
CA ASP A 582 -15.52 -13.65 41.08
C ASP A 582 -15.45 -13.04 42.48
N ILE A 583 -14.63 -11.98 42.61
CA ILE A 583 -14.38 -11.25 43.85
C ILE A 583 -15.62 -10.61 44.49
N ARG A 584 -16.77 -10.60 43.79
CA ARG A 584 -18.05 -10.11 44.32
C ARG A 584 -18.72 -11.10 45.27
N GLN A 585 -18.27 -12.35 45.32
CA GLN A 585 -18.84 -13.42 46.14
C GLN A 585 -18.15 -13.57 47.51
N ARG A 586 -17.22 -12.66 47.84
CA ARG A 586 -16.47 -12.65 49.12
C ARG A 586 -17.39 -12.45 50.32
N SER A 587 -17.08 -13.13 51.43
CA SER A 587 -17.66 -12.79 52.72
C SER A 587 -17.08 -11.48 53.25
N SER A 588 -17.90 -10.68 53.92
CA SER A 588 -17.41 -9.45 54.57
C SER A 588 -16.41 -9.79 55.68
N GLY A 589 -15.27 -9.09 55.69
CA GLY A 589 -14.22 -9.24 56.72
C GLY A 589 -13.14 -10.30 56.41
N GLU A 590 -13.17 -10.99 55.27
CA GLU A 590 -12.08 -11.87 54.86
C GLU A 590 -10.77 -11.08 54.65
N ARG A 591 -9.65 -11.60 55.21
CA ARG A 591 -8.33 -11.00 55.05
C ARG A 591 -7.89 -11.12 53.60
N GLN A 592 -7.36 -10.02 53.06
CA GLN A 592 -6.88 -9.92 51.68
C GLN A 592 -5.39 -9.60 51.65
N SER A 593 -4.70 -10.10 50.62
CA SER A 593 -3.32 -9.74 50.30
C SER A 593 -3.29 -9.08 48.91
N GLY A 594 -2.55 -7.98 48.82
CA GLY A 594 -2.43 -7.18 47.59
C GLY A 594 -1.25 -7.61 46.73
N HIS A 595 -1.39 -7.44 45.42
CA HIS A 595 -0.32 -7.68 44.44
C HIS A 595 -0.30 -6.59 43.37
N ALA A 596 0.89 -6.26 42.87
CA ALA A 596 1.10 -5.22 41.87
C ALA A 596 1.80 -5.79 40.63
N VAL A 597 1.31 -5.38 39.46
CA VAL A 597 1.64 -5.89 38.13
C VAL A 597 1.61 -4.75 37.11
N VAL A 598 1.97 -5.01 35.86
CA VAL A 598 1.98 -3.99 34.80
C VAL A 598 1.08 -4.43 33.64
N VAL A 599 0.11 -3.62 33.24
CA VAL A 599 -0.62 -3.80 31.98
C VAL A 599 0.29 -3.37 30.84
N THR A 600 0.56 -4.28 29.91
CA THR A 600 1.44 -4.06 28.76
C THR A 600 0.68 -4.03 27.44
N SER A 601 -0.47 -4.69 27.35
CA SER A 601 -1.36 -4.67 26.19
C SER A 601 -2.79 -5.10 26.57
N TYR A 602 -3.70 -5.10 25.60
CA TYR A 602 -5.07 -5.57 25.74
C TYR A 602 -5.63 -6.06 24.39
N THR A 603 -6.73 -6.78 24.45
CA THR A 603 -7.53 -7.21 23.30
C THR A 603 -9.01 -7.00 23.63
N LYS A 604 -9.89 -7.12 22.64
CA LYS A 604 -11.35 -7.16 22.85
C LYS A 604 -11.86 -8.18 23.90
N ASN A 605 -11.04 -9.15 24.31
CA ASN A 605 -11.42 -10.24 25.21
C ASN A 605 -10.70 -10.20 26.57
N CYS A 606 -9.60 -9.45 26.70
CA CYS A 606 -8.78 -9.45 27.93
C CYS A 606 -7.76 -8.31 27.99
N LEU A 607 -7.37 -7.94 29.21
CA LEU A 607 -6.13 -7.23 29.51
C LEU A 607 -4.96 -8.24 29.55
N ILE A 608 -3.78 -7.83 29.08
CA ILE A 608 -2.53 -8.60 29.15
C ILE A 608 -1.62 -7.92 30.17
N LEU A 609 -1.26 -8.66 31.23
CA LEU A 609 -0.51 -8.15 32.36
C LEU A 609 0.80 -8.92 32.52
N MET A 610 1.89 -8.19 32.73
CA MET A 610 3.19 -8.72 33.12
C MET A 610 3.25 -8.84 34.64
N ASN A 611 3.65 -10.02 35.11
CA ASN A 611 3.90 -10.30 36.52
C ASN A 611 5.40 -10.11 36.87
N SER A 612 5.78 -10.31 38.13
CA SER A 612 7.19 -10.32 38.57
C SER A 612 7.56 -11.64 39.25
N TRP A 613 7.09 -12.77 38.69
CA TRP A 613 7.35 -14.13 39.21
C TRP A 613 8.21 -14.98 38.26
N GLY A 614 9.09 -14.35 37.49
CA GLY A 614 9.95 -15.03 36.54
C GLY A 614 9.28 -15.30 35.19
N ASP A 615 10.11 -15.49 34.17
CA ASP A 615 9.71 -15.91 32.82
C ASP A 615 9.17 -17.36 32.76
N ARG A 616 9.42 -18.16 33.80
CA ARG A 616 8.92 -19.55 33.89
C ARG A 616 7.49 -19.67 34.45
N TRP A 617 6.88 -18.55 34.85
CA TRP A 617 5.52 -18.54 35.39
C TRP A 617 4.49 -18.18 34.31
N ALA A 618 3.40 -18.96 34.22
CA ALA A 618 2.34 -18.76 33.22
C ALA A 618 2.89 -18.62 31.78
N ASP A 619 2.34 -17.72 30.98
CA ASP A 619 2.81 -17.44 29.62
C ASP A 619 4.01 -16.48 29.65
N LYS A 620 5.21 -17.04 29.83
CA LYS A 620 6.50 -16.30 29.82
C LYS A 620 6.58 -15.16 30.86
N GLY A 621 5.86 -15.30 31.96
CA GLY A 621 5.71 -14.28 33.01
C GLY A 621 4.49 -13.36 32.87
N PHE A 622 3.71 -13.53 31.81
CA PHE A 622 2.49 -12.77 31.54
C PHE A 622 1.23 -13.59 31.84
N PHE A 623 0.12 -12.89 32.07
CA PHE A 623 -1.19 -13.48 32.29
C PHE A 623 -2.31 -12.62 31.70
N ARG A 624 -3.46 -13.24 31.43
CA ARG A 624 -4.60 -12.60 30.73
C ARG A 624 -5.84 -12.61 31.60
N VAL A 625 -6.48 -11.46 31.77
CA VAL A 625 -7.68 -11.29 32.60
C VAL A 625 -8.79 -10.69 31.74
N GLU A 626 -9.96 -11.32 31.72
CA GLU A 626 -11.08 -10.95 30.84
C GLU A 626 -11.48 -9.48 30.96
N ARG A 627 -11.65 -9.01 32.20
CA ARG A 627 -12.08 -7.64 32.54
C ARG A 627 -11.43 -7.18 33.85
N ALA A 628 -11.31 -5.87 34.02
CA ALA A 628 -10.78 -5.25 35.24
C ALA A 628 -11.50 -5.73 36.52
N ASP A 629 -12.82 -5.96 36.44
CA ASP A 629 -13.67 -6.35 37.57
C ASP A 629 -13.67 -7.86 37.89
N VAL A 630 -12.84 -8.67 37.21
CA VAL A 630 -12.54 -10.07 37.60
C VAL A 630 -11.66 -10.10 38.84
N LEU A 631 -10.62 -9.26 38.88
CA LEU A 631 -9.69 -9.14 40.01
C LEU A 631 -9.91 -7.85 40.83
N GLY A 632 -10.75 -6.93 40.35
CA GLY A 632 -10.89 -5.60 40.95
C GLY A 632 -9.65 -4.75 40.72
N LEU A 633 -9.13 -4.75 39.49
CA LEU A 633 -7.92 -4.02 39.12
C LEU A 633 -8.12 -2.51 39.30
N GLU A 634 -7.26 -1.92 40.12
CA GLU A 634 -7.06 -0.48 40.25
C GLU A 634 -5.82 -0.10 39.42
N PHE A 635 -5.87 1.00 38.66
CA PHE A 635 -4.84 1.35 37.69
C PHE A 635 -4.19 2.70 38.01
N MET A 636 -2.86 2.75 37.89
CA MET A 636 -2.04 3.94 38.09
C MET A 636 -1.21 4.22 36.84
N ASP A 637 -1.41 5.41 36.29
CA ASP A 637 -0.69 5.92 35.13
C ASP A 637 0.56 6.69 35.57
N VAL A 638 1.71 6.39 34.95
CA VAL A 638 2.99 7.09 35.15
C VAL A 638 3.40 7.75 33.84
N TYR A 639 3.36 9.08 33.81
CA TYR A 639 3.52 9.88 32.58
C TYR A 639 4.26 11.18 32.83
N TRP A 640 4.42 11.98 31.78
CA TRP A 640 5.01 13.32 31.83
C TRP A 640 4.40 14.20 30.74
N THR A 641 4.40 15.51 30.93
CA THR A 641 3.93 16.52 29.95
C THR A 641 5.07 17.43 29.50
N ASN A 642 4.84 18.24 28.46
CA ASN A 642 5.82 19.24 28.02
C ASN A 642 6.20 20.26 29.14
N GLU A 643 5.39 20.40 30.19
CA GLU A 643 5.70 21.23 31.36
C GLU A 643 6.76 20.60 32.28
N ASP A 644 6.88 19.27 32.27
CA ASP A 644 7.82 18.50 33.12
C ASP A 644 9.23 18.38 32.53
N LEU A 645 9.44 19.00 31.35
CA LEU A 645 10.72 19.09 30.67
C LEU A 645 11.41 20.42 30.94
N SER A 646 12.70 20.37 31.26
CA SER A 646 13.54 21.55 31.46
C SER A 646 13.88 22.26 30.14
N ARG A 647 14.47 23.46 30.25
CA ARG A 647 15.00 24.18 29.08
C ARG A 647 16.25 23.53 28.49
N SER A 648 17.01 22.73 29.25
CA SER A 648 18.11 21.93 28.72
C SER A 648 17.57 20.72 27.98
N GLU A 649 16.61 19.98 28.53
CA GLU A 649 16.01 18.79 27.89
C GLU A 649 15.32 19.12 26.56
N LYS A 650 14.51 20.19 26.51
CA LYS A 650 13.85 20.64 25.27
C LYS A 650 14.86 21.05 24.20
N ARG A 651 16.01 21.61 24.62
CA ARG A 651 17.08 22.04 23.73
C ARG A 651 17.92 20.85 23.28
N TYR A 652 18.25 19.94 24.18
CA TYR A 652 18.93 18.68 23.88
C TYR A 652 18.12 17.85 22.88
N PHE A 653 16.79 17.77 23.03
CA PHE A 653 15.92 17.16 22.03
C PHE A 653 16.02 17.87 20.66
N LYS A 654 16.05 19.21 20.63
CA LYS A 654 16.19 20.02 19.41
C LYS A 654 17.58 19.90 18.75
N GLU A 655 18.63 19.71 19.54
CA GLU A 655 20.04 19.65 19.13
C GLU A 655 20.50 18.23 18.76
N HIS A 656 20.10 17.22 19.56
CA HIS A 656 20.62 15.84 19.53
C HIS A 656 19.55 14.77 19.27
N GLY A 657 18.25 15.11 19.22
CA GLY A 657 17.20 14.14 18.87
C GLY A 657 17.40 13.55 17.46
N SER A 658 17.98 14.37 16.60
CA SER A 658 18.67 14.07 15.35
C SER A 658 19.78 13.03 15.46
N GLU A 659 20.78 13.23 16.32
CA GLU A 659 21.92 12.31 16.47
C GLU A 659 21.46 10.94 16.96
N ILE A 660 20.50 10.90 17.88
CA ILE A 660 19.84 9.67 18.35
C ILE A 660 19.15 8.96 17.16
N ALA A 661 18.42 9.70 16.32
CA ALA A 661 17.83 9.15 15.09
C ALA A 661 18.89 8.65 14.11
N SER A 662 20.03 9.34 13.98
CA SER A 662 21.15 8.95 13.09
C SER A 662 21.88 7.69 13.58
N GLN A 663 22.11 7.54 14.89
CA GLN A 663 22.64 6.30 15.48
C GLN A 663 21.68 5.12 15.30
N LEU A 664 20.38 5.38 15.35
CA LEU A 664 19.34 4.38 15.13
C LEU A 664 19.27 3.99 13.64
N VAL A 665 19.45 4.94 12.72
CA VAL A 665 19.56 4.71 11.28
C VAL A 665 20.80 3.90 10.91
N ALA A 666 21.93 4.13 11.58
CA ALA A 666 23.13 3.30 11.41
C ALA A 666 22.91 1.83 11.87
N LYS A 667 21.92 1.56 12.73
CA LYS A 667 21.48 0.20 13.07
C LYS A 667 20.46 -0.35 12.06
N LEU A 668 19.70 0.50 11.38
CA LEU A 668 18.76 0.16 10.31
C LEU A 668 19.50 -0.04 8.96
N ARG A 669 20.37 -1.06 8.89
CA ARG A 669 21.19 -1.38 7.68
C ARG A 669 20.38 -1.43 6.38
N GLY A 670 19.13 -1.89 6.44
CA GLY A 670 18.23 -1.93 5.30
C GLY A 670 17.98 -0.57 4.64
N LEU A 671 18.05 0.54 5.40
CA LEU A 671 17.88 1.90 4.86
C LEU A 671 19.13 2.38 4.10
N GLN A 672 20.32 2.12 4.66
CA GLN A 672 21.60 2.55 4.07
C GLN A 672 21.93 1.85 2.75
N GLN A 673 21.35 0.66 2.55
CA GLN A 673 21.47 -0.12 1.31
C GLN A 673 20.48 0.29 0.21
N GLN A 674 19.51 1.17 0.52
CA GLN A 674 18.54 1.62 -0.49
C GLN A 674 19.18 2.54 -1.52
N THR A 675 18.58 2.56 -2.70
CA THR A 675 19.02 3.41 -3.81
C THR A 675 17.94 4.39 -4.22
N TYR A 676 18.32 5.59 -4.60
CA TYR A 676 17.43 6.61 -5.15
C TYR A 676 17.90 7.03 -6.54
N THR A 677 16.95 7.23 -7.45
CA THR A 677 17.20 7.70 -8.81
C THR A 677 16.93 9.19 -8.90
N CYS A 678 17.99 9.99 -9.09
CA CYS A 678 17.89 11.43 -9.19
C CYS A 678 16.95 11.85 -10.34
N PRO A 679 15.96 12.74 -10.12
CA PRO A 679 15.04 13.15 -11.17
C PRO A 679 15.68 14.04 -12.25
N LEU A 680 16.84 14.64 -11.97
CA LEU A 680 17.52 15.54 -12.91
C LEU A 680 18.43 14.78 -13.89
N CYS A 681 19.23 13.83 -13.39
CA CYS A 681 20.17 13.07 -14.22
C CYS A 681 19.76 11.62 -14.50
N ASN A 682 18.68 11.12 -13.87
CA ASN A 682 18.22 9.73 -13.96
C ASN A 682 19.24 8.66 -13.50
N ILE A 683 20.33 9.04 -12.81
CA ILE A 683 21.28 8.07 -12.26
C ILE A 683 20.82 7.61 -10.88
N THR A 684 20.79 6.29 -10.71
CA THR A 684 20.55 5.62 -9.42
C THR A 684 21.83 5.65 -8.59
N SER A 685 21.73 6.05 -7.32
CA SER A 685 22.85 6.04 -6.36
C SER A 685 22.34 5.61 -4.98
N GLN A 686 23.22 5.19 -4.09
CA GLN A 686 22.80 4.84 -2.72
C GLN A 686 22.20 6.07 -2.04
N VAL A 687 21.07 5.89 -1.36
CA VAL A 687 20.35 6.94 -0.63
C VAL A 687 21.29 7.70 0.32
N SER A 688 22.16 6.95 1.01
CA SER A 688 23.24 7.43 1.89
C SER A 688 24.25 8.40 1.26
N THR A 689 24.33 8.46 -0.07
CA THR A 689 25.28 9.32 -0.80
C THR A 689 24.70 10.65 -1.27
N PHE A 690 23.41 10.91 -1.05
CA PHE A 690 22.78 12.19 -1.36
C PHE A 690 22.87 13.17 -0.19
N THR A 691 23.11 14.46 -0.52
CA THR A 691 23.26 15.59 0.40
C THR A 691 22.09 16.58 0.27
N GLY A 692 22.03 17.63 1.10
CA GLY A 692 21.05 18.71 0.99
C GLY A 692 20.25 18.99 2.27
N THR A 693 18.99 19.40 2.11
CA THR A 693 18.03 19.70 3.19
C THR A 693 16.71 18.93 3.02
N LEU A 694 15.85 18.91 4.05
CA LEU A 694 14.53 18.23 4.02
C LEU A 694 13.72 18.52 2.74
N SER A 695 13.77 19.74 2.23
CA SER A 695 13.02 20.19 1.06
C SER A 695 13.82 20.17 -0.25
N ARG A 696 15.14 20.01 -0.22
CA ARG A 696 16.00 20.11 -1.40
C ARG A 696 17.17 19.12 -1.35
N ALA A 697 17.19 18.19 -2.30
CA ALA A 697 18.22 17.17 -2.43
C ALA A 697 19.28 17.53 -3.48
N GLU A 698 20.53 17.26 -3.16
CA GLU A 698 21.67 17.36 -4.06
C GLU A 698 22.11 15.95 -4.48
N CYS A 699 22.29 15.74 -5.79
CA CYS A 699 22.67 14.44 -6.32
C CYS A 699 24.19 14.25 -6.31
N PRO A 700 24.72 13.12 -5.80
CA PRO A 700 26.16 12.86 -5.83
C PRO A 700 26.76 12.73 -7.24
N GLN A 701 25.92 12.43 -8.24
CA GLN A 701 26.36 12.18 -9.62
C GLN A 701 26.37 13.44 -10.48
N CYS A 702 25.29 14.23 -10.44
CA CYS A 702 25.18 15.45 -11.25
C CYS A 702 25.40 16.75 -10.47
N GLN A 703 25.53 16.70 -9.13
CA GLN A 703 25.75 17.86 -8.25
C GLN A 703 24.65 18.95 -8.35
N GLU A 704 23.51 18.62 -8.96
CA GLU A 704 22.36 19.52 -9.11
C GLU A 704 21.35 19.32 -7.98
N VAL A 705 20.69 20.42 -7.61
CA VAL A 705 19.76 20.48 -6.47
C VAL A 705 18.30 20.45 -6.93
N PHE A 706 17.57 19.39 -6.58
CA PHE A 706 16.14 19.21 -6.87
C PHE A 706 15.28 19.30 -5.60
N ALA A 707 13.98 19.55 -5.76
CA ALA A 707 13.05 19.54 -4.63
C ALA A 707 12.80 18.10 -4.15
N CYS A 708 12.83 17.88 -2.84
CA CYS A 708 12.36 16.63 -2.23
C CYS A 708 10.83 16.55 -2.36
N SER A 709 10.32 15.53 -3.05
CA SER A 709 8.87 15.33 -3.23
C SER A 709 8.22 14.82 -1.93
N GLU A 710 7.49 15.69 -1.25
CA GLU A 710 6.66 15.48 -0.05
C GLU A 710 7.33 14.83 1.19
N ALA A 711 6.77 15.15 2.37
CA ALA A 711 7.19 14.60 3.65
C ALA A 711 6.85 13.09 3.74
N GLY A 712 7.85 12.26 3.43
CA GLY A 712 7.76 10.80 3.48
C GLY A 712 8.63 10.05 2.47
N ASN A 713 9.30 10.72 1.52
CA ASN A 713 10.24 10.05 0.61
C ASN A 713 11.50 9.56 1.37
N ILE A 714 11.99 8.34 1.08
CA ILE A 714 13.19 7.77 1.70
C ILE A 714 14.42 8.69 1.58
N LEU A 715 14.50 9.42 0.46
CA LEU A 715 15.57 10.38 0.20
C LEU A 715 15.42 11.62 1.08
N ALA A 716 14.21 12.19 1.16
CA ALA A 716 13.93 13.32 2.03
C ALA A 716 14.24 12.98 3.49
N MET A 717 13.93 11.74 3.91
CA MET A 717 14.29 11.19 5.20
C MET A 717 15.80 11.01 5.36
N ASN A 718 16.53 10.42 4.42
CA ASN A 718 17.99 10.28 4.55
C ASN A 718 18.72 11.62 4.54
N ILE A 719 18.27 12.56 3.73
CA ILE A 719 18.85 13.91 3.68
C ILE A 719 18.50 14.67 4.95
N TYR A 720 17.29 14.52 5.50
CA TYR A 720 16.98 15.00 6.86
C TYR A 720 17.99 14.43 7.87
N LEU A 721 18.08 13.10 7.97
CA LEU A 721 18.98 12.41 8.89
C LEU A 721 20.45 12.81 8.72
N THR A 722 20.93 12.96 7.49
CA THR A 722 22.31 13.37 7.18
C THR A 722 22.52 14.86 7.50
N SER A 723 21.56 15.73 7.16
CA SER A 723 21.61 17.17 7.42
C SER A 723 21.62 17.52 8.91
N ILE A 724 21.09 16.63 9.78
CA ILE A 724 21.16 16.79 11.23
C ILE A 724 22.15 15.81 11.91
N ALA A 725 22.80 14.91 11.16
CA ALA A 725 24.00 14.19 11.60
C ALA A 725 25.28 15.01 11.38
N THR A 726 25.19 16.09 10.60
CA THR A 726 26.32 16.99 10.30
C THR A 726 26.16 18.24 11.16
N PRO A 727 27.16 18.62 11.99
CA PRO A 727 27.07 19.84 12.79
C PRO A 727 26.99 21.07 11.89
N LEU A 728 26.08 22.00 12.22
CA LEU A 728 26.00 23.29 11.54
C LEU A 728 27.31 24.07 11.75
N PRO A 729 27.85 24.74 10.71
CA PRO A 729 28.93 25.69 10.90
C PRO A 729 28.47 26.86 11.80
N ASP A 730 29.34 27.29 12.73
CA ASP A 730 29.04 28.31 13.76
C ASP A 730 28.62 29.71 13.23
N ASP A 731 28.70 29.95 11.91
CA ASP A 731 28.46 31.25 11.28
C ASP A 731 27.32 31.18 10.24
N ARG A 732 26.09 31.42 10.71
CA ARG A 732 25.09 32.32 10.08
C ARG A 732 23.80 32.40 10.90
N THR A 733 23.67 33.51 11.63
CA THR A 733 22.36 34.11 11.92
C THR A 733 21.62 34.42 10.61
N ASP A 734 20.29 34.58 10.69
CA ASP A 734 19.40 35.13 9.65
C ASP A 734 18.76 34.18 8.60
N LEU A 735 18.40 32.94 8.97
CA LEU A 735 17.39 32.14 8.22
C LEU A 735 16.38 31.36 9.11
N LEU A 736 16.05 31.88 10.29
CA LEU A 736 15.01 31.33 11.17
C LEU A 736 13.71 32.14 11.08
N SER A 737 12.79 31.75 10.18
CA SER A 737 11.42 32.30 10.13
C SER A 737 10.29 31.26 10.11
N ASP A 738 10.60 29.96 10.11
CA ASP A 738 9.60 28.86 10.12
C ASP A 738 9.57 28.12 11.48
N GLU A 739 9.26 28.84 12.55
CA GLU A 739 9.13 28.25 13.91
C GLU A 739 7.86 27.39 14.13
N HIS A 740 7.04 27.13 13.12
CA HIS A 740 5.65 26.67 13.32
C HIS A 740 5.35 25.18 13.07
N HIS A 741 6.27 24.38 12.51
CA HIS A 741 5.93 22.99 12.14
C HIS A 741 6.36 21.93 13.17
N GLY A 742 7.54 22.06 13.80
CA GLY A 742 8.03 21.04 14.75
C GLY A 742 7.33 21.03 16.12
N VAL A 743 6.86 22.18 16.60
CA VAL A 743 6.27 22.32 17.95
C VAL A 743 4.79 21.92 17.98
N VAL A 744 4.03 22.27 16.93
CA VAL A 744 2.58 22.03 16.83
C VAL A 744 2.24 20.54 16.80
N ILE A 745 3.11 19.71 16.21
CA ILE A 745 2.97 18.24 16.23
C ILE A 745 3.05 17.71 17.67
N TYR A 746 3.93 18.28 18.49
CA TYR A 746 4.11 17.83 19.88
C TYR A 746 2.93 18.21 20.78
N GLU A 747 2.37 19.41 20.61
CA GLU A 747 1.21 19.86 21.38
C GLU A 747 -0.08 19.09 21.00
N ARG A 748 -0.26 18.75 19.72
CA ARG A 748 -1.36 17.87 19.26
C ARG A 748 -1.19 16.39 19.65
N LEU A 749 -0.01 15.95 20.08
CA LEU A 749 0.22 14.59 20.56
C LEU A 749 -0.10 14.40 22.06
N GLN A 750 -0.22 15.51 22.82
CA GLN A 750 -0.54 15.52 24.25
C GLN A 750 -2.00 15.87 24.59
N GLN A 751 -2.74 16.47 23.65
CA GLN A 751 -4.21 16.57 23.71
C GLN A 751 -4.88 15.27 23.23
#